data_AF-A0A164M1V0-F1
#
_entry.id   AF-A0A164M1V0-F1
#
_cell.length_a   1.000
_cell.length_b   1.000
_cell.length_c   1.000
_cell.angle_alpha   90.00
_cell.angle_beta   90.00
_cell.angle_gamma   90.00
#
_symmetry.space_group_name_H-M   'P 1'
#
loop_
_entity.id
_entity.type
_entity.pdbx_description
1 polymer ?
#
loop_
_entity_poly.entity_id
_entity_poly.type
_entity_poly.pdbx_seq_one_letter_code
_entity_poly.pdbx_strand_id
1 'polypeptide(L)'
;MATLAVTAPARRGIRRLTASGPALGVASVAGVLVVWIVLFTPLRGRDTLALAPADTTGLHRWLSRVQTAVGEHRGSSPIFTYLFNPVRAVIDGFAGALQDLIALPVDGRPVPYIGWLGVVALLSYLAWVLGSGRVALLTAGVLLFAGLQGLWQETMETLALTLAAVAISLLIGIPLGVWAGVSGWFHRAITPVLDFMQIMPTFVYLAPLTLMFLIGPAAAVIATVIYAAPPVIRLTAHGIRAVPEDTREAVRSLGATGWQELRGTLLPMAKRTIVLGINQTIMCALAMVTIAALIAAPGLGQVVVQALSAQDVGSAFNAGLAIVLMAIVLDRATTAASVRMETRRRTMILGAAATVVAVWLSYTYQLVAIFPSSLTIGSRRLGLDLGTHMQSVANAVTKWVQSHLATATGDLKDFVTTWALNPLQTLLDSSPWWLTAIALVAIALVIGGGRAALVTAACLGAIIAVGLWRDSMDTLAAVLVATVVVVALGVVVGVWMGRSGRVDRAVRPLLDAAQTMPSFVYLVPFLALFAASRFTGIVAAIVYAAPVSIKIMADGIRAVPPETIEAARSAGSSSWQVIAKVQLPMTARTLTLATNQGLIYVLSMMVVAGLVGGGALGYDVVAGFSQTSLFGKGLAAGVAIVLLGTVLDRTTAAAARRIGRVRA
;
A
#
# COMPACT_ATOMS: atom_id res chain seq x y z
N MET A 1 -47.49 -31.39 24.53
CA MET A 1 -48.16 -32.19 23.48
C MET A 1 -49.04 -31.25 22.67
N ALA A 2 -48.64 -30.94 21.43
CA ALA A 2 -49.50 -30.60 20.28
C ALA A 2 -48.59 -30.11 19.14
N THR A 3 -48.34 -31.04 18.23
CA THR A 3 -47.74 -30.95 16.90
C THR A 3 -48.34 -29.86 16.02
N LEU A 4 -47.50 -29.05 15.37
CA LEU A 4 -47.80 -28.43 14.08
C LEU A 4 -46.60 -28.61 13.14
N ALA A 5 -46.88 -29.36 12.07
CA ALA A 5 -45.97 -29.76 11.03
C ALA A 5 -45.58 -28.57 10.15
N VAL A 6 -44.28 -28.35 9.97
CA VAL A 6 -43.75 -27.54 8.87
C VAL A 6 -43.30 -28.50 7.77
N THR A 7 -44.02 -28.41 6.67
CA THR A 7 -43.91 -29.12 5.40
C THR A 7 -42.49 -29.14 4.85
N ALA A 8 -42.02 -30.34 4.46
CA ALA A 8 -40.81 -30.55 3.69
C ALA A 8 -40.89 -29.85 2.32
N PRO A 9 -39.82 -29.21 1.82
CA PRO A 9 -39.81 -28.73 0.44
C PRO A 9 -39.65 -29.91 -0.52
N ALA A 10 -40.45 -29.86 -1.59
CA ALA A 10 -40.50 -30.82 -2.67
C ALA A 10 -39.11 -31.12 -3.25
N ARG A 11 -38.76 -32.42 -3.29
CA ARG A 11 -37.67 -32.96 -4.10
C ARG A 11 -38.00 -32.78 -5.59
N ARG A 12 -37.66 -31.63 -6.17
CA ARG A 12 -37.51 -31.49 -7.62
C ARG A 12 -36.05 -31.68 -8.00
N GLY A 13 -35.82 -32.67 -8.87
CA GLY A 13 -34.51 -33.14 -9.27
C GLY A 13 -33.64 -32.06 -9.89
N ILE A 14 -32.50 -31.82 -9.26
CA ILE A 14 -31.30 -31.32 -9.93
C ILE A 14 -30.32 -32.50 -9.91
N ARG A 15 -30.39 -33.32 -10.97
CA ARG A 15 -29.37 -34.33 -11.25
C ARG A 15 -28.19 -33.61 -11.92
N ARG A 16 -27.01 -33.82 -11.35
CA ARG A 16 -25.65 -33.60 -11.90
C ARG A 16 -25.25 -32.16 -12.22
N LEU A 17 -24.74 -31.43 -11.22
CA LEU A 17 -23.62 -30.52 -11.43
C LEU A 17 -22.64 -30.58 -10.23
N THR A 18 -21.48 -31.18 -10.50
CA THR A 18 -20.20 -31.11 -9.76
C THR A 18 -20.17 -31.60 -8.31
N ALA A 19 -20.34 -32.91 -8.13
CA ALA A 19 -19.82 -33.64 -6.96
C ALA A 19 -18.35 -34.04 -7.18
N SER A 20 -17.50 -33.07 -7.51
CA SER A 20 -16.06 -33.29 -7.72
C SER A 20 -15.32 -32.59 -6.60
N GLY A 21 -14.82 -33.38 -5.64
CA GLY A 21 -14.03 -32.87 -4.51
C GLY A 21 -12.77 -32.12 -4.98
N PRO A 22 -12.04 -31.45 -4.05
CA PRO A 22 -10.87 -30.63 -4.37
C PRO A 22 -9.80 -31.39 -5.18
N ALA A 23 -9.68 -32.70 -5.02
CA ALA A 23 -8.74 -33.55 -5.78
C ALA A 23 -9.00 -33.56 -7.30
N LEU A 24 -10.27 -33.54 -7.73
CA LEU A 24 -10.63 -33.53 -9.16
C LEU A 24 -10.29 -32.19 -9.82
N GLY A 25 -10.41 -31.08 -9.06
CA GLY A 25 -9.99 -29.76 -9.53
C GLY A 25 -8.47 -29.67 -9.74
N VAL A 26 -7.69 -30.18 -8.80
CA VAL A 26 -6.22 -30.21 -8.90
C VAL A 26 -5.77 -31.07 -10.09
N ALA A 27 -6.36 -32.27 -10.25
CA ALA A 27 -6.06 -33.13 -11.40
C ALA A 27 -6.42 -32.47 -12.74
N SER A 28 -7.52 -31.71 -12.80
CA SER A 28 -7.93 -30.99 -14.01
C SER A 28 -6.98 -29.85 -14.36
N VAL A 29 -6.52 -29.07 -13.36
CA VAL A 29 -5.51 -28.02 -13.57
C VAL A 29 -4.18 -28.65 -14.03
N ALA A 30 -3.74 -29.74 -13.40
CA ALA A 30 -2.56 -30.47 -13.81
C ALA A 30 -2.68 -30.97 -15.26
N GLY A 31 -3.84 -31.50 -15.65
CA GLY A 31 -4.14 -31.89 -17.03
C GLY A 31 -3.98 -30.74 -18.02
N VAL A 32 -4.55 -29.55 -17.71
CA VAL A 32 -4.38 -28.35 -18.54
C VAL A 32 -2.90 -27.95 -18.67
N LEU A 33 -2.15 -27.97 -17.58
CA LEU A 33 -0.72 -27.65 -17.58
C LEU A 33 0.09 -28.64 -18.41
N VAL A 34 -0.18 -29.94 -18.30
CA VAL A 34 0.48 -30.97 -19.10
C VAL A 34 0.20 -30.78 -20.58
N VAL A 35 -1.07 -30.57 -20.95
CA VAL A 35 -1.45 -30.30 -22.35
C VAL A 35 -0.74 -29.04 -22.87
N TRP A 36 -0.69 -27.98 -22.07
CA TRP A 36 0.01 -26.76 -22.45
C TRP A 36 1.52 -26.99 -22.65
N ILE A 37 2.20 -27.69 -21.74
CA ILE A 37 3.63 -28.01 -21.87
C ILE A 37 3.91 -28.87 -23.11
N VAL A 38 3.06 -29.85 -23.40
CA VAL A 38 3.19 -30.73 -24.57
C VAL A 38 2.97 -29.95 -25.87
N LEU A 39 2.01 -29.03 -25.92
CA LEU A 39 1.77 -28.17 -27.09
C LEU A 39 2.82 -27.07 -27.24
N PHE A 40 3.40 -26.61 -26.13
CA PHE A 40 4.46 -25.61 -26.12
C PHE A 40 5.72 -26.08 -26.84
N THR A 41 6.15 -27.34 -26.66
CA THR A 41 7.41 -27.83 -27.22
C THR A 41 7.53 -27.67 -28.74
N PRO A 42 6.54 -28.03 -29.59
CA PRO A 42 6.61 -27.77 -31.03
C PRO A 42 6.30 -26.32 -31.42
N LEU A 43 5.61 -25.55 -30.58
CA LEU A 43 5.09 -24.22 -30.93
C LEU A 43 5.91 -23.05 -30.37
N ARG A 44 6.94 -23.32 -29.57
CA ARG A 44 7.80 -22.32 -28.94
C ARG A 44 8.32 -21.30 -29.96
N GLY A 45 8.20 -20.02 -29.62
CA GLY A 45 8.70 -18.89 -30.40
C GLY A 45 7.79 -18.44 -31.55
N ARG A 46 6.64 -19.09 -31.78
CA ARG A 46 5.64 -18.66 -32.76
C ARG A 46 4.57 -17.78 -32.12
N ASP A 47 4.10 -16.76 -32.83
CA ASP A 47 3.00 -15.87 -32.43
C ASP A 47 3.10 -15.36 -30.98
N THR A 48 4.29 -14.93 -30.55
CA THR A 48 4.54 -14.51 -29.16
C THR A 48 4.11 -13.07 -28.85
N LEU A 49 3.72 -12.30 -29.88
CA LEU A 49 3.35 -10.87 -29.78
C LEU A 49 4.40 -10.04 -29.01
N ALA A 50 5.68 -10.27 -29.32
CA ALA A 50 6.77 -9.49 -28.78
C ALA A 50 6.76 -8.06 -29.35
N LEU A 51 6.85 -7.06 -28.48
CA LEU A 51 7.01 -5.67 -28.84
C LEU A 51 8.33 -5.18 -28.23
N ALA A 52 9.18 -4.51 -29.00
CA ALA A 52 10.44 -4.02 -28.45
C ALA A 52 10.18 -2.89 -27.42
N PRO A 53 11.13 -2.62 -26.50
CA PRO A 53 10.96 -1.56 -25.50
C PRO A 53 10.65 -0.18 -26.10
N ALA A 54 11.26 0.16 -27.24
CA ALA A 54 11.06 1.43 -27.95
C ALA A 54 9.85 1.44 -28.91
N ASP A 55 9.32 0.27 -29.27
CA ASP A 55 8.26 0.17 -30.26
C ASP A 55 6.89 0.51 -29.65
N THR A 56 6.03 1.11 -30.47
CA THR A 56 4.70 1.57 -30.05
C THR A 56 3.60 1.10 -31.00
N THR A 57 2.45 0.73 -30.42
CA THR A 57 1.26 0.36 -31.20
C THR A 57 0.48 1.60 -31.65
N GLY A 58 -0.53 1.41 -32.50
CA GLY A 58 -1.46 2.49 -32.86
C GLY A 58 -2.16 3.11 -31.65
N LEU A 59 -2.52 2.29 -30.66
CA LEU A 59 -3.11 2.75 -29.40
C LEU A 59 -2.12 3.59 -28.58
N HIS A 60 -0.86 3.14 -28.43
CA HIS A 60 0.17 3.89 -27.71
C HIS A 60 0.39 5.28 -28.32
N ARG A 61 0.45 5.36 -29.65
CA ARG A 61 0.57 6.64 -30.36
C ARG A 61 -0.69 7.50 -30.21
N TRP A 62 -1.88 6.90 -30.23
CA TRP A 62 -3.13 7.63 -29.97
C TRP A 62 -3.17 8.22 -28.56
N LEU A 63 -2.84 7.44 -27.53
CA LEU A 63 -2.76 7.92 -26.14
C LEU A 63 -1.74 9.05 -26.00
N SER A 64 -0.58 8.93 -26.66
CA SER A 64 0.44 9.99 -26.65
C SER A 64 -0.06 11.27 -27.35
N ARG A 65 -0.77 11.15 -28.48
CA ARG A 65 -1.42 12.30 -29.13
C ARG A 65 -2.49 12.96 -28.26
N VAL A 66 -3.28 12.18 -27.53
CA VAL A 66 -4.24 12.72 -26.56
C VAL A 66 -3.50 13.51 -25.48
N GLN A 67 -2.41 12.97 -24.93
CA GLN A 67 -1.59 13.68 -23.95
C GLN A 67 -1.02 14.99 -24.51
N THR A 68 -0.47 14.97 -25.72
CA THR A 68 0.08 16.16 -26.37
C THR A 68 -1.01 17.21 -26.61
N ALA A 69 -2.17 16.79 -27.13
CA ALA A 69 -3.31 17.68 -27.34
C ALA A 69 -3.81 18.30 -26.04
N VAL A 70 -3.88 17.54 -24.95
CA VAL A 70 -4.25 18.05 -23.62
C VAL A 70 -3.23 19.07 -23.12
N GLY A 71 -1.93 18.82 -23.33
CA GLY A 71 -0.86 19.75 -22.98
C GLY A 71 -0.95 21.07 -23.74
N GLU A 72 -1.13 21.01 -25.06
CA GLU A 72 -1.23 22.18 -25.94
C GLU A 72 -2.47 23.02 -25.65
N HIS A 73 -3.62 22.39 -25.40
CA HIS A 73 -4.88 23.09 -25.15
C HIS A 73 -5.09 23.46 -23.68
N ARG A 74 -4.13 23.19 -22.80
CA ARG A 74 -4.25 23.46 -21.37
C ARG A 74 -4.55 24.92 -21.05
N GLY A 75 -3.91 25.85 -21.76
CA GLY A 75 -4.06 27.30 -21.53
C GLY A 75 -5.36 27.90 -22.08
N SER A 76 -5.97 27.27 -23.08
CA SER A 76 -7.17 27.76 -23.76
C SER A 76 -8.45 26.99 -23.40
N SER A 77 -8.32 25.79 -22.85
CA SER A 77 -9.44 24.91 -22.57
C SER A 77 -10.26 25.38 -21.35
N PRO A 78 -11.60 25.56 -21.48
CA PRO A 78 -12.45 26.01 -20.38
C PRO A 78 -12.38 25.11 -19.14
N ILE A 79 -12.21 23.79 -19.32
CA ILE A 79 -12.14 22.86 -18.18
C ILE A 79 -10.88 23.10 -17.34
N PHE A 80 -9.76 23.50 -17.97
CA PHE A 80 -8.56 23.81 -17.22
C PHE A 80 -8.68 25.15 -16.50
N THR A 81 -9.19 26.17 -17.19
CA THR A 81 -9.33 27.51 -16.62
C THR A 81 -10.32 27.56 -15.47
N TYR A 82 -11.46 26.86 -15.57
CA TYR A 82 -12.55 26.96 -14.59
C TYR A 82 -12.63 25.81 -13.59
N LEU A 83 -12.02 24.65 -13.85
CA LEU A 83 -12.05 23.50 -12.93
C LEU A 83 -10.66 23.15 -12.41
N PHE A 84 -9.72 22.75 -13.27
CA PHE A 84 -8.43 22.20 -12.81
C PHE A 84 -7.49 23.24 -12.20
N ASN A 85 -7.34 24.42 -12.82
CA ASN A 85 -6.42 25.45 -12.34
C ASN A 85 -6.89 26.06 -11.00
N PRO A 86 -8.19 26.36 -10.78
CA PRO A 86 -8.66 26.81 -9.47
C PRO A 86 -8.48 25.75 -8.38
N VAL A 87 -8.81 24.49 -8.67
CA VAL A 87 -8.59 23.38 -7.70
C VAL A 87 -7.10 23.25 -7.38
N ARG A 88 -6.23 23.29 -8.40
CA ARG A 88 -4.78 23.30 -8.21
C ARG A 88 -4.35 24.46 -7.32
N ALA A 89 -4.78 25.68 -7.62
CA ALA A 89 -4.38 26.88 -6.88
C ALA A 89 -4.81 26.85 -5.42
N VAL A 90 -6.02 26.35 -5.12
CA VAL A 90 -6.48 26.18 -3.73
C VAL A 90 -5.61 25.17 -2.98
N ILE A 91 -5.29 24.04 -3.62
CA ILE A 91 -4.47 22.99 -3.00
C ILE A 91 -3.03 23.46 -2.83
N ASP A 92 -2.46 24.11 -3.85
CA ASP A 92 -1.11 24.68 -3.83
C ASP A 92 -0.99 25.77 -2.78
N GLY A 93 -1.98 26.67 -2.70
CA GLY A 93 -2.03 27.72 -1.68
C GLY A 93 -2.17 27.16 -0.27
N PHE A 94 -2.96 26.11 -0.07
CA PHE A 94 -3.08 25.45 1.24
C PHE A 94 -1.80 24.70 1.64
N ALA A 95 -1.19 23.97 0.70
CA ALA A 95 0.07 23.27 0.92
C ALA A 95 1.23 24.26 1.16
N GLY A 96 1.29 25.33 0.36
CA GLY A 96 2.23 26.44 0.50
C GLY A 96 2.08 27.13 1.85
N ALA A 97 0.86 27.45 2.28
CA ALA A 97 0.63 28.04 3.60
C ALA A 97 1.14 27.16 4.75
N LEU A 98 1.00 25.83 4.63
CA LEU A 98 1.58 24.90 5.62
C LEU A 98 3.11 24.83 5.51
N GLN A 99 3.68 24.92 4.31
CA GLN A 99 5.12 24.97 4.11
C GLN A 99 5.72 26.26 4.64
N ASP A 100 5.14 27.42 4.33
CA ASP A 100 5.53 28.73 4.86
C ASP A 100 5.48 28.76 6.39
N LEU A 101 4.52 28.03 6.98
CA LEU A 101 4.38 27.93 8.42
C LEU A 101 5.58 27.25 9.09
N ILE A 102 6.13 26.15 8.52
CA ILE A 102 7.09 25.29 9.24
C ILE A 102 8.36 24.90 8.48
N ALA A 103 8.44 25.14 7.19
CA ALA A 103 9.47 24.60 6.30
C ALA A 103 10.16 25.66 5.42
N LEU A 104 9.41 26.51 4.72
CA LEU A 104 9.96 27.40 3.70
C LEU A 104 10.25 28.81 4.25
N PRO A 105 11.26 29.52 3.73
CA PRO A 105 11.49 30.94 4.02
C PRO A 105 10.32 31.82 3.55
N VAL A 106 9.92 32.82 4.34
CA VAL A 106 8.73 33.66 4.06
C VAL A 106 9.01 35.15 4.22
N ASP A 107 8.36 36.00 3.42
CA ASP A 107 8.36 37.48 3.54
C ASP A 107 9.76 38.12 3.63
N GLY A 108 10.71 37.64 2.82
CA GLY A 108 12.08 38.15 2.82
C GLY A 108 12.93 37.70 4.00
N ARG A 109 12.41 36.82 4.87
CA ARG A 109 13.16 36.17 5.95
C ARG A 109 13.78 34.87 5.44
N PRO A 110 14.96 34.47 5.94
CA PRO A 110 15.61 33.21 5.55
C PRO A 110 15.03 31.97 6.25
N VAL A 111 13.92 32.10 6.99
CA VAL A 111 13.35 31.06 7.88
C VAL A 111 11.82 31.06 7.80
N PRO A 112 11.16 29.93 8.13
CA PRO A 112 9.69 29.85 8.20
C PRO A 112 9.11 30.68 9.34
N TYR A 113 7.78 30.84 9.34
CA TYR A 113 7.08 31.54 10.42
C TYR A 113 7.29 30.88 11.79
N ILE A 114 7.25 29.55 11.84
CA ILE A 114 7.54 28.76 13.03
C ILE A 114 8.80 27.96 12.77
N GLY A 115 9.89 28.37 13.41
CA GLY A 115 11.16 27.66 13.33
C GLY A 115 11.21 26.43 14.23
N TRP A 116 12.36 25.75 14.27
CA TRP A 116 12.46 24.40 14.86
C TRP A 116 11.99 24.32 16.32
N LEU A 117 12.36 25.30 17.16
CA LEU A 117 11.97 25.32 18.57
C LEU A 117 10.46 25.44 18.73
N GLY A 118 9.84 26.30 17.90
CA GLY A 118 8.41 26.49 17.87
C GLY A 118 7.67 25.24 17.42
N VAL A 119 8.15 24.57 16.36
CA VAL A 119 7.54 23.33 15.86
C VAL A 119 7.64 22.20 16.88
N VAL A 120 8.81 21.99 17.48
CA VAL A 120 9.01 20.96 18.51
C VAL A 120 8.09 21.23 19.71
N ALA A 121 8.02 22.46 20.19
CA ALA A 121 7.14 22.83 21.30
C ALA A 121 5.66 22.62 20.94
N LEU A 122 5.23 23.10 19.77
CA LEU A 122 3.85 23.03 19.31
C LEU A 122 3.37 21.59 19.15
N LEU A 123 4.10 20.77 18.39
CA LEU A 123 3.68 19.39 18.12
C LEU A 123 3.76 18.53 19.38
N SER A 124 4.76 18.73 20.24
CA SER A 124 4.86 18.02 21.53
C SER A 124 3.75 18.43 22.49
N TYR A 125 3.38 19.71 22.51
CA TYR A 125 2.25 20.20 23.28
C TYR A 125 0.92 19.63 22.78
N LEU A 126 0.68 19.63 21.47
CA LEU A 126 -0.50 19.01 20.87
C LEU A 126 -0.57 17.51 21.20
N ALA A 127 0.55 16.79 21.07
CA ALA A 127 0.66 15.38 21.45
C ALA A 127 0.39 15.14 22.95
N TRP A 128 0.76 16.09 23.82
CA TRP A 128 0.49 16.01 25.25
C TRP A 128 -0.99 16.22 25.58
N VAL A 129 -1.61 17.24 24.96
CA VAL A 129 -3.02 17.61 25.18
C VAL A 129 -3.96 16.57 24.61
N LEU A 130 -3.70 16.11 23.38
CA LEU A 130 -4.51 15.10 22.72
C LEU A 130 -4.24 13.70 23.27
N GLY A 131 -3.00 13.42 23.68
CA GLY A 131 -2.56 12.09 24.07
C GLY A 131 -2.05 11.99 25.50
N SER A 132 -0.75 11.70 25.64
CA SER A 132 -0.10 11.49 26.94
C SER A 132 1.31 12.07 26.94
N GLY A 133 1.89 12.29 28.12
CA GLY A 133 3.25 12.81 28.25
C GLY A 133 4.30 11.92 27.57
N ARG A 134 4.06 10.60 27.48
CA ARG A 134 4.93 9.67 26.75
C ARG A 134 4.91 9.95 25.24
N VAL A 135 3.74 10.26 24.68
CA VAL A 135 3.60 10.59 23.25
C VAL A 135 4.21 11.97 22.97
N ALA A 136 4.07 12.92 23.89
CA ALA A 136 4.73 14.23 23.80
C ALA A 136 6.27 14.11 23.80
N LEU A 137 6.82 13.32 24.71
CA LEU A 137 8.27 13.08 24.78
C LEU A 137 8.77 12.33 23.54
N LEU A 138 8.00 11.35 23.06
CA LEU A 138 8.31 10.65 21.80
C LEU A 138 8.29 11.62 20.60
N THR A 139 7.31 12.54 20.55
CA THR A 139 7.21 13.56 19.50
C THR A 139 8.40 14.51 19.53
N ALA A 140 8.74 15.04 20.69
CA ALA A 140 9.92 15.89 20.87
C ALA A 140 11.21 15.16 20.47
N GLY A 141 11.38 13.93 20.96
CA GLY A 141 12.57 13.11 20.70
C GLY A 141 12.76 12.81 19.21
N VAL A 142 11.69 12.44 18.49
CA VAL A 142 11.77 12.15 17.05
C VAL A 142 12.04 13.41 16.23
N LEU A 143 11.40 14.53 16.54
CA LEU A 143 11.66 15.78 15.82
C LEU A 143 13.09 16.27 16.03
N LEU A 144 13.59 16.23 17.27
CA LEU A 144 14.98 16.56 17.57
C LEU A 144 15.92 15.59 16.86
N PHE A 145 15.62 14.29 16.85
CA PHE A 145 16.41 13.29 16.15
C PHE A 145 16.48 13.56 14.64
N ALA A 146 15.36 13.91 14.00
CA ALA A 146 15.34 14.28 12.58
C ALA A 146 16.24 15.49 12.27
N GLY A 147 16.29 16.47 13.19
CA GLY A 147 17.23 17.58 13.08
C GLY A 147 18.69 17.14 13.26
N LEU A 148 18.97 16.27 14.23
CA LEU A 148 20.31 15.71 14.46
C LEU A 148 20.79 14.82 13.29
N GLN A 149 19.87 14.23 12.54
CA GLN A 149 20.17 13.50 11.29
C GLN A 149 20.56 14.43 10.13
N GLY A 150 20.44 15.75 10.28
CA GLY A 150 20.65 16.73 9.23
C GLY A 150 19.50 16.82 8.22
N LEU A 151 18.33 16.25 8.54
CA LEU A 151 17.18 16.16 7.63
C LEU A 151 15.99 17.01 8.08
N TRP A 152 16.24 18.09 8.84
CA TRP A 152 15.18 18.92 9.41
C TRP A 152 14.27 19.51 8.32
N GLN A 153 14.87 20.11 7.29
CA GLN A 153 14.14 20.78 6.21
C GLN A 153 13.24 19.79 5.48
N GLU A 154 13.80 18.67 5.06
CA GLU A 154 13.13 17.62 4.31
C GLU A 154 12.00 16.99 5.13
N THR A 155 12.22 16.87 6.45
CA THR A 155 11.23 16.38 7.40
C THR A 155 10.05 17.35 7.53
N MET A 156 10.30 18.65 7.59
CA MET A 156 9.24 19.67 7.69
C MET A 156 8.45 19.81 6.39
N GLU A 157 9.11 19.77 5.23
CA GLU A 157 8.44 19.74 3.92
C GLU A 157 7.53 18.51 3.78
N THR A 158 8.03 17.35 4.18
CA THR A 158 7.26 16.10 4.21
C THR A 158 6.05 16.22 5.13
N LEU A 159 6.25 16.74 6.33
CA LEU A 159 5.18 16.91 7.32
C LEU A 159 4.11 17.87 6.80
N ALA A 160 4.50 19.02 6.24
CA ALA A 160 3.57 20.01 5.68
C ALA A 160 2.69 19.42 4.57
N LEU A 161 3.32 18.74 3.58
CA LEU A 161 2.58 18.12 2.47
C LEU A 161 1.69 16.96 2.93
N THR A 162 2.17 16.16 3.88
CA THR A 162 1.38 15.06 4.45
C THR A 162 0.17 15.60 5.21
N LEU A 163 0.34 16.64 6.03
CA LEU A 163 -0.75 17.29 6.76
C LEU A 163 -1.76 17.91 5.78
N ALA A 164 -1.29 18.54 4.71
CA ALA A 164 -2.15 19.09 3.66
C ALA A 164 -3.03 18.00 3.04
N ALA A 165 -2.40 16.90 2.59
CA ALA A 165 -3.10 15.79 1.96
C ALA A 165 -4.05 15.07 2.92
N VAL A 166 -3.66 14.86 4.17
CA VAL A 166 -4.53 14.26 5.19
C VAL A 166 -5.72 15.17 5.46
N ALA A 167 -5.51 16.47 5.69
CA ALA A 167 -6.60 17.40 5.95
C ALA A 167 -7.65 17.40 4.82
N ILE A 168 -7.19 17.46 3.57
CA ILE A 168 -8.07 17.38 2.39
C ILE A 168 -8.77 16.01 2.30
N SER A 169 -8.04 14.92 2.54
CA SER A 169 -8.59 13.55 2.52
C SER A 169 -9.66 13.35 3.58
N LEU A 170 -9.50 13.93 4.78
CA LEU A 170 -10.50 13.86 5.84
C LEU A 170 -11.71 14.76 5.54
N LEU A 171 -11.46 15.96 5.02
CA LEU A 171 -12.49 16.93 4.63
C LEU A 171 -13.44 16.33 3.57
N ILE A 172 -12.91 15.56 2.63
CA ILE A 172 -13.71 14.92 1.58
C ILE A 172 -14.18 13.52 2.02
N GLY A 173 -13.30 12.75 2.62
CA GLY A 173 -13.51 11.33 2.89
C GLY A 173 -14.49 11.04 4.03
N ILE A 174 -14.49 11.84 5.10
CA ILE A 174 -15.46 11.64 6.20
C ILE A 174 -16.88 11.92 5.70
N PRO A 175 -17.21 13.05 5.02
CA PRO A 175 -18.55 13.26 4.48
C PRO A 175 -19.01 12.19 3.49
N LEU A 176 -18.15 11.77 2.54
CA LEU A 176 -18.48 10.68 1.62
C LEU A 176 -18.71 9.35 2.35
N GLY A 177 -17.91 9.07 3.38
CA GLY A 177 -18.07 7.92 4.24
C GLY A 177 -19.37 7.95 5.03
N VAL A 178 -19.76 9.11 5.55
CA VAL A 178 -21.05 9.31 6.24
C VAL A 178 -22.20 9.03 5.28
N TRP A 179 -22.15 9.60 4.07
CA TRP A 179 -23.19 9.39 3.06
C TRP A 179 -23.29 7.91 2.65
N ALA A 180 -22.17 7.22 2.49
CA ALA A 180 -22.12 5.79 2.21
C ALA A 180 -22.57 4.94 3.40
N GLY A 181 -22.40 5.41 4.64
CA GLY A 181 -22.90 4.76 5.84
C GLY A 181 -24.43 4.76 5.90
N VAL A 182 -25.06 5.90 5.57
CA VAL A 182 -26.51 6.07 5.67
C VAL A 182 -27.25 5.55 4.43
N SER A 183 -26.68 5.69 3.21
CA SER A 183 -27.34 5.32 1.95
C SER A 183 -26.79 4.02 1.33
N GLY A 184 -27.65 3.00 1.23
CA GLY A 184 -27.37 1.72 0.55
C GLY A 184 -27.09 1.85 -0.95
N TRP A 185 -27.75 2.80 -1.64
CA TRP A 185 -27.50 3.05 -3.05
C TRP A 185 -26.14 3.73 -3.27
N PHE A 186 -25.84 4.78 -2.50
CA PHE A 186 -24.57 5.50 -2.64
C PHE A 186 -23.37 4.60 -2.29
N HIS A 187 -23.50 3.76 -1.26
CA HIS A 187 -22.47 2.77 -0.93
C HIS A 187 -22.16 1.84 -2.12
N ARG A 188 -23.20 1.29 -2.77
CA ARG A 188 -23.02 0.44 -3.95
C ARG A 188 -22.40 1.18 -5.13
N ALA A 189 -22.67 2.48 -5.27
CA ALA A 189 -22.12 3.31 -6.35
C ALA A 189 -20.64 3.71 -6.11
N ILE A 190 -20.26 4.05 -4.86
CA ILE A 190 -18.91 4.50 -4.54
C ILE A 190 -17.93 3.34 -4.38
N THR A 191 -18.36 2.16 -3.93
CA THR A 191 -17.49 1.00 -3.69
C THR A 191 -16.59 0.64 -4.88
N PRO A 192 -17.08 0.52 -6.13
CA PRO A 192 -16.22 0.24 -7.28
C PRO A 192 -15.14 1.30 -7.52
N VAL A 193 -15.43 2.57 -7.26
CA VAL A 193 -14.46 3.67 -7.39
C VAL A 193 -13.37 3.53 -6.34
N LEU A 194 -13.75 3.25 -5.09
CA LEU A 194 -12.79 3.01 -4.01
C LEU A 194 -11.96 1.74 -4.25
N ASP A 195 -12.56 0.70 -4.84
CA ASP A 195 -11.85 -0.54 -5.18
C ASP A 195 -10.79 -0.24 -6.24
N PHE A 196 -11.17 0.53 -7.27
CA PHE A 196 -10.24 0.97 -8.32
C PHE A 196 -9.09 1.81 -7.78
N MET A 197 -9.38 2.80 -6.91
CA MET A 197 -8.35 3.66 -6.28
C MET A 197 -7.33 2.86 -5.45
N GLN A 198 -7.73 1.72 -4.89
CA GLN A 198 -6.86 0.88 -4.05
C GLN A 198 -6.08 -0.18 -4.83
N ILE A 199 -6.60 -0.62 -5.97
CA ILE A 199 -6.00 -1.68 -6.80
C ILE A 199 -5.07 -1.07 -7.86
N MET A 200 -5.36 0.14 -8.35
CA MET A 200 -4.55 0.77 -9.37
C MET A 200 -3.15 1.12 -8.81
N PRO A 201 -2.06 0.63 -9.44
CA PRO A 201 -0.73 1.01 -9.02
C PRO A 201 -0.51 2.51 -9.18
N THR A 202 0.21 3.12 -8.24
CA THR A 202 0.27 4.57 -8.15
C THR A 202 0.83 5.26 -9.39
N PHE A 203 1.85 4.68 -10.02
CA PHE A 203 2.47 5.23 -11.22
C PHE A 203 1.49 5.35 -12.40
N VAL A 204 0.48 4.49 -12.47
CA VAL A 204 -0.48 4.47 -13.58
C VAL A 204 -1.27 5.77 -13.63
N TYR A 205 -1.65 6.30 -12.46
CA TYR A 205 -2.41 7.55 -12.39
C TYR A 205 -1.55 8.79 -12.14
N LEU A 206 -0.29 8.64 -11.72
CA LEU A 206 0.65 9.78 -11.60
C LEU A 206 0.83 10.52 -12.93
N ALA A 207 1.03 9.78 -14.03
CA ALA A 207 1.25 10.35 -15.36
C ALA A 207 0.08 11.24 -15.87
N PRO A 208 -1.20 10.79 -15.84
CA PRO A 208 -2.31 11.68 -16.18
C PRO A 208 -2.52 12.78 -15.13
N LEU A 209 -2.17 12.54 -13.86
CA LEU A 209 -2.32 13.56 -12.82
C LEU A 209 -1.36 14.74 -13.03
N THR A 210 -0.09 14.49 -13.37
CA THR A 210 0.87 15.56 -13.69
C THR A 210 0.48 16.31 -14.96
N LEU A 211 -0.12 15.62 -15.94
CA LEU A 211 -0.69 16.27 -17.11
C LEU A 211 -1.81 17.25 -16.74
N MET A 212 -2.68 16.89 -15.79
CA MET A 212 -3.81 17.72 -15.36
C MET A 212 -3.41 18.85 -14.39
N PHE A 213 -2.51 18.57 -13.44
CA PHE A 213 -2.19 19.46 -12.32
C PHE A 213 -0.76 20.03 -12.33
N LEU A 214 0.02 19.75 -13.37
CA LEU A 214 1.46 20.05 -13.46
C LEU A 214 2.28 19.30 -12.39
N ILE A 215 3.58 19.22 -12.65
CA ILE A 215 4.55 18.70 -11.68
C ILE A 215 4.67 19.71 -10.52
N GLY A 216 4.79 19.21 -9.28
CA GLY A 216 4.99 20.03 -8.09
C GLY A 216 4.12 19.64 -6.87
N PRO A 217 4.17 20.45 -5.80
CA PRO A 217 3.50 20.19 -4.52
C PRO A 217 2.00 19.88 -4.64
N ALA A 218 1.24 20.67 -5.41
CA ALA A 218 -0.19 20.44 -5.58
C ALA A 218 -0.53 19.05 -6.13
N ALA A 219 0.16 18.60 -7.19
CA ALA A 219 -0.09 17.27 -7.76
C ALA A 219 0.29 16.15 -6.78
N ALA A 220 1.34 16.36 -5.98
CA ALA A 220 1.73 15.43 -4.92
C ALA A 220 0.66 15.30 -3.83
N VAL A 221 0.10 16.43 -3.38
CA VAL A 221 -1.01 16.44 -2.42
C VAL A 221 -2.23 15.74 -3.01
N ILE A 222 -2.60 16.02 -4.27
CA ILE A 222 -3.74 15.36 -4.93
C ILE A 222 -3.52 13.85 -5.09
N ALA A 223 -2.33 13.42 -5.53
CA ALA A 223 -1.99 12.01 -5.67
C ALA A 223 -2.12 11.29 -4.31
N THR A 224 -1.63 11.96 -3.25
CA THR A 224 -1.73 11.47 -1.88
C THR A 224 -3.16 11.38 -1.40
N VAL A 225 -4.02 12.36 -1.72
CA VAL A 225 -5.46 12.33 -1.42
C VAL A 225 -6.15 11.16 -2.11
N ILE A 226 -5.87 10.91 -3.39
CA ILE A 226 -6.43 9.78 -4.14
C ILE A 226 -6.03 8.45 -3.47
N TYR A 227 -4.79 8.32 -3.01
CA TYR A 227 -4.32 7.11 -2.34
C TYR A 227 -4.87 6.96 -0.91
N ALA A 228 -4.98 8.04 -0.16
CA ALA A 228 -5.26 8.03 1.28
C ALA A 228 -6.76 8.15 1.64
N ALA A 229 -7.61 8.67 0.75
CA ALA A 229 -9.04 8.84 1.01
C ALA A 229 -9.84 7.52 1.16
N PRO A 230 -9.58 6.43 0.40
CA PRO A 230 -10.43 5.24 0.46
C PRO A 230 -10.57 4.59 1.85
N PRO A 231 -9.50 4.41 2.65
CA PRO A 231 -9.62 3.89 4.02
C PRO A 231 -10.60 4.66 4.91
N VAL A 232 -10.54 5.99 4.96
CA VAL A 232 -11.46 6.78 5.82
C VAL A 232 -12.89 6.72 5.33
N ILE A 233 -13.12 6.73 4.01
CA ILE A 233 -14.48 6.59 3.44
C ILE A 233 -15.07 5.24 3.85
N ARG A 234 -14.32 4.15 3.68
CA ARG A 234 -14.80 2.79 4.01
C ARG A 234 -15.01 2.58 5.50
N LEU A 235 -14.05 2.99 6.33
CA LEU A 235 -14.14 2.79 7.78
C LEU A 235 -15.23 3.65 8.41
N THR A 236 -15.43 4.88 7.92
CA THR A 236 -16.57 5.71 8.33
C THR A 236 -17.91 5.08 7.95
N ALA A 237 -18.05 4.63 6.70
CA ALA A 237 -19.26 3.96 6.23
C ALA A 237 -19.55 2.68 7.02
N HIS A 238 -18.51 1.89 7.30
CA HIS A 238 -18.61 0.67 8.10
C HIS A 238 -19.02 0.99 9.55
N GLY A 239 -18.38 1.98 10.19
CA GLY A 239 -18.69 2.36 11.56
C GLY A 239 -20.15 2.77 11.75
N ILE A 240 -20.72 3.50 10.79
CA ILE A 240 -22.14 3.91 10.82
C ILE A 240 -23.06 2.71 10.59
N ARG A 241 -22.73 1.82 9.65
CA ARG A 241 -23.52 0.62 9.34
C ARG A 241 -23.45 -0.46 10.41
N ALA A 242 -22.40 -0.44 11.24
CA ALA A 242 -22.20 -1.40 12.32
C ALA A 242 -23.01 -1.05 13.59
N VAL A 243 -23.69 0.10 13.62
CA VAL A 243 -24.58 0.46 14.74
C VAL A 243 -25.77 -0.50 14.76
N PRO A 244 -26.09 -1.15 15.90
CA PRO A 244 -27.19 -2.12 15.99
C PRO A 244 -28.53 -1.52 15.58
N GLU A 245 -29.34 -2.27 14.81
CA GLU A 245 -30.63 -1.77 14.34
C GLU A 245 -31.59 -1.51 15.52
N ASP A 246 -31.57 -2.32 16.58
CA ASP A 246 -32.35 -2.10 17.81
C ASP A 246 -32.12 -0.70 18.41
N THR A 247 -30.86 -0.21 18.38
CA THR A 247 -30.54 1.13 18.86
C THR A 247 -31.12 2.20 17.95
N ARG A 248 -31.17 1.95 16.64
CA ARG A 248 -31.73 2.88 15.65
C ARG A 248 -33.25 2.92 15.73
N GLU A 249 -33.90 1.77 15.90
CA GLU A 249 -35.34 1.65 16.11
C GLU A 249 -35.78 2.33 17.40
N ALA A 250 -35.01 2.19 18.50
CA ALA A 250 -35.28 2.90 19.75
C ALA A 250 -35.23 4.43 19.57
N VAL A 251 -34.20 4.94 18.91
CA VAL A 251 -34.04 6.38 18.65
C VAL A 251 -35.13 6.91 17.71
N ARG A 252 -35.51 6.16 16.68
CA ARG A 252 -36.62 6.51 15.78
C ARG A 252 -37.98 6.48 16.50
N SER A 253 -38.18 5.55 17.41
CA SER A 253 -39.41 5.45 18.23
C SER A 253 -39.58 6.65 19.17
N LEU A 254 -38.48 7.33 19.53
CA LEU A 254 -38.48 8.60 20.26
C LEU A 254 -38.73 9.83 19.34
N GLY A 255 -39.05 9.62 18.06
CA GLY A 255 -39.37 10.69 17.11
C GLY A 255 -38.15 11.40 16.52
N ALA A 256 -36.94 10.83 16.63
CA ALA A 256 -35.74 11.44 16.07
C ALA A 256 -35.77 11.49 14.53
N THR A 257 -35.53 12.67 13.97
CA THR A 257 -35.28 12.86 12.53
C THR A 257 -33.96 12.19 12.12
N GLY A 258 -33.76 11.90 10.83
CA GLY A 258 -32.52 11.28 10.35
C GLY A 258 -31.24 12.08 10.68
N TRP A 259 -31.34 13.40 10.78
CA TRP A 259 -30.23 14.25 11.21
C TRP A 259 -29.95 14.15 12.72
N GLN A 260 -31.01 14.02 13.54
CA GLN A 260 -30.90 13.76 14.97
C GLN A 260 -30.36 12.35 15.24
N GLU A 261 -30.80 11.32 14.50
CA GLU A 261 -30.25 9.96 14.55
C GLU A 261 -28.75 9.99 14.20
N LEU A 262 -28.37 10.69 13.13
CA LEU A 262 -26.99 10.77 12.67
C LEU A 262 -26.06 11.45 13.70
N ARG A 263 -26.42 12.66 14.16
CA ARG A 263 -25.58 13.42 15.10
C ARG A 263 -25.65 12.90 16.53
N GLY A 264 -26.82 12.45 16.96
CA GLY A 264 -27.06 12.02 18.35
C GLY A 264 -26.65 10.58 18.63
N THR A 265 -26.63 9.71 17.61
CA THR A 265 -26.42 8.26 17.83
C THR A 265 -25.35 7.69 16.90
N LEU A 266 -25.52 7.82 15.58
CA LEU A 266 -24.64 7.13 14.62
C LEU A 266 -23.19 7.63 14.69
N LEU A 267 -22.96 8.95 14.65
CA LEU A 267 -21.60 9.53 14.71
C LEU A 267 -20.90 9.26 16.05
N PRO A 268 -21.55 9.46 17.22
CA PRO A 268 -20.94 9.09 18.50
C PRO A 268 -20.54 7.61 18.60
N MET A 269 -21.41 6.70 18.16
CA MET A 269 -21.14 5.25 18.22
C MET A 269 -20.07 4.82 17.18
N ALA A 270 -20.01 5.49 16.02
CA ALA A 270 -19.01 5.21 14.99
C ALA A 270 -17.65 5.88 15.24
N LYS A 271 -17.52 6.77 16.23
CA LYS A 271 -16.31 7.60 16.47
C LYS A 271 -15.01 6.79 16.46
N ARG A 272 -14.96 5.64 17.13
CA ARG A 272 -13.75 4.80 17.20
C ARG A 272 -13.34 4.30 15.82
N THR A 273 -14.28 3.85 15.01
CA THR A 273 -14.03 3.36 13.65
C THR A 273 -13.64 4.51 12.70
N ILE A 274 -14.23 5.69 12.87
CA ILE A 274 -13.83 6.90 12.13
C ILE A 274 -12.38 7.27 12.45
N VAL A 275 -11.98 7.27 13.73
CA VAL A 275 -10.60 7.57 14.11
C VAL A 275 -9.61 6.52 13.61
N LEU A 276 -10.01 5.24 13.57
CA LEU A 276 -9.22 4.21 12.88
C LEU A 276 -9.03 4.57 11.40
N GLY A 277 -10.07 5.06 10.73
CA GLY A 277 -10.00 5.56 9.35
C GLY A 277 -9.06 6.74 9.17
N ILE A 278 -9.08 7.70 10.11
CA ILE A 278 -8.13 8.82 10.14
C ILE A 278 -6.70 8.30 10.23
N ASN A 279 -6.43 7.36 11.15
CA ASN A 279 -5.10 6.80 11.32
C ASN A 279 -4.60 6.10 10.04
N GLN A 280 -5.46 5.31 9.39
CA GLN A 280 -5.12 4.66 8.11
C GLN A 280 -4.87 5.67 6.99
N THR A 281 -5.60 6.79 6.98
CA THR A 281 -5.38 7.89 6.01
C THR A 281 -3.99 8.50 6.18
N ILE A 282 -3.57 8.74 7.42
CA ILE A 282 -2.23 9.26 7.72
C ILE A 282 -1.15 8.26 7.30
N MET A 283 -1.32 6.97 7.62
CA MET A 283 -0.36 5.93 7.24
C MET A 283 -0.24 5.81 5.71
N CYS A 284 -1.36 5.81 4.99
CA CYS A 284 -1.36 5.82 3.52
C CYS A 284 -0.69 7.08 2.96
N ALA A 285 -0.95 8.25 3.55
CA ALA A 285 -0.35 9.50 3.11
C ALA A 285 1.19 9.49 3.25
N LEU A 286 1.71 8.93 4.35
CA LEU A 286 3.15 8.79 4.55
C LEU A 286 3.79 7.75 3.63
N ALA A 287 3.11 6.65 3.35
CA ALA A 287 3.58 5.66 2.37
C ALA A 287 3.75 6.29 0.97
N MET A 288 2.96 7.32 0.66
CA MET A 288 3.01 8.03 -0.61
C MET A 288 4.19 9.01 -0.73
N VAL A 289 4.88 9.39 0.36
CA VAL A 289 5.94 10.42 0.36
C VAL A 289 7.05 10.14 -0.66
N THR A 290 7.53 8.90 -0.75
CA THR A 290 8.59 8.54 -1.70
C THR A 290 8.12 8.48 -3.15
N ILE A 291 6.85 8.11 -3.37
CA ILE A 291 6.25 8.09 -4.71
C ILE A 291 5.95 9.53 -5.18
N ALA A 292 5.48 10.39 -4.28
CA ALA A 292 5.24 11.80 -4.54
C ALA A 292 6.53 12.55 -4.95
N ALA A 293 7.69 12.14 -4.44
CA ALA A 293 8.97 12.71 -4.84
C ALA A 293 9.29 12.53 -6.33
N LEU A 294 8.72 11.51 -7.00
CA LEU A 294 8.88 11.31 -8.44
C LEU A 294 8.22 12.40 -9.29
N ILE A 295 7.24 13.11 -8.72
CA ILE A 295 6.59 14.27 -9.35
C ILE A 295 7.10 15.59 -8.72
N ALA A 296 8.36 15.58 -8.30
CA ALA A 296 9.09 16.70 -7.73
C ALA A 296 8.44 17.30 -6.46
N ALA A 297 7.75 16.48 -5.67
CA ALA A 297 7.36 16.89 -4.32
C ALA A 297 8.63 17.05 -3.46
N PRO A 298 8.82 18.17 -2.74
CA PRO A 298 9.96 18.36 -1.83
C PRO A 298 9.86 17.43 -0.60
N GLY A 299 10.95 17.31 0.16
CA GLY A 299 10.99 16.53 1.39
C GLY A 299 11.80 15.22 1.33
N LEU A 300 11.63 14.39 2.37
CA LEU A 300 12.39 13.15 2.62
C LEU A 300 12.30 12.16 1.45
N GLY A 301 11.19 12.17 0.73
CA GLY A 301 11.01 11.32 -0.45
C GLY A 301 12.06 11.59 -1.52
N GLN A 302 12.48 12.84 -1.74
CA GLN A 302 13.51 13.17 -2.73
C GLN A 302 14.86 12.60 -2.34
N VAL A 303 15.23 12.69 -1.06
CA VAL A 303 16.49 12.11 -0.54
C VAL A 303 16.52 10.61 -0.81
N VAL A 304 15.41 9.90 -0.59
CA VAL A 304 15.31 8.47 -0.86
C VAL A 304 15.42 8.16 -2.36
N VAL A 305 14.74 8.91 -3.24
CA VAL A 305 14.80 8.71 -4.69
C VAL A 305 16.20 9.00 -5.25
N GLN A 306 16.86 10.04 -4.77
CA GLN A 306 18.24 10.36 -5.12
C GLN A 306 19.19 9.26 -4.64
N ALA A 307 19.02 8.78 -3.41
CA ALA A 307 19.80 7.69 -2.84
C ALA A 307 19.62 6.38 -3.61
N LEU A 308 18.40 6.07 -4.09
CA LEU A 308 18.16 4.93 -4.97
C LEU A 308 18.92 5.06 -6.30
N SER A 309 18.85 6.25 -6.91
CA SER A 309 19.50 6.52 -8.20
C SER A 309 21.02 6.49 -8.10
N ALA A 310 21.57 6.97 -6.99
CA ALA A 310 23.00 6.96 -6.68
C ALA A 310 23.48 5.65 -6.04
N GLN A 311 22.57 4.69 -5.77
CA GLN A 311 22.85 3.46 -5.02
C GLN A 311 23.49 3.70 -3.63
N ASP A 312 23.17 4.84 -2.99
CA ASP A 312 23.66 5.21 -1.67
C ASP A 312 22.74 4.67 -0.57
N VAL A 313 23.10 3.50 -0.05
CA VAL A 313 22.32 2.82 1.00
C VAL A 313 22.30 3.61 2.30
N GLY A 314 23.38 4.33 2.62
CA GLY A 314 23.50 5.14 3.82
C GLY A 314 22.48 6.25 3.85
N SER A 315 22.43 7.07 2.79
CA SER A 315 21.46 8.16 2.66
C SER A 315 20.02 7.64 2.62
N ALA A 316 19.77 6.54 1.91
CA ALA A 316 18.46 5.90 1.86
C ALA A 316 17.99 5.42 3.24
N PHE A 317 18.88 4.82 4.03
CA PHE A 317 18.59 4.38 5.39
C PHE A 317 18.32 5.56 6.33
N ASN A 318 19.15 6.62 6.27
CA ASN A 318 18.99 7.81 7.12
C ASN A 318 17.62 8.47 6.90
N ALA A 319 17.27 8.74 5.64
CA ALA A 319 15.98 9.32 5.28
C ALA A 319 14.81 8.36 5.54
N GLY A 320 14.98 7.07 5.26
CA GLY A 320 13.97 6.06 5.53
C GLY A 320 13.62 5.93 7.01
N LEU A 321 14.63 5.98 7.89
CA LEU A 321 14.40 5.99 9.33
C LEU A 321 13.63 7.24 9.77
N ALA A 322 13.97 8.42 9.23
CA ALA A 322 13.24 9.65 9.54
C ALA A 322 11.75 9.54 9.15
N ILE A 323 11.45 8.97 7.97
CA ILE A 323 10.06 8.73 7.53
C ILE A 323 9.33 7.77 8.49
N VAL A 324 9.96 6.66 8.88
CA VAL A 324 9.35 5.66 9.80
C VAL A 324 9.09 6.27 11.17
N LEU A 325 10.05 7.00 11.74
CA LEU A 325 9.88 7.64 13.03
C LEU A 325 8.78 8.71 12.98
N MET A 326 8.69 9.48 11.90
CA MET A 326 7.59 10.42 11.67
C MET A 326 6.23 9.69 11.62
N ALA A 327 6.16 8.54 10.94
CA ALA A 327 4.95 7.72 10.92
C ALA A 327 4.55 7.23 12.32
N ILE A 328 5.51 6.78 13.12
CA ILE A 328 5.25 6.37 14.51
C ILE A 328 4.72 7.53 15.34
N VAL A 329 5.29 8.73 15.22
CA VAL A 329 4.81 9.92 15.94
C VAL A 329 3.36 10.22 15.57
N LEU A 330 3.06 10.28 14.27
CA LEU A 330 1.73 10.63 13.78
C LEU A 330 0.68 9.56 14.12
N ASP A 331 1.03 8.27 14.04
CA ASP A 331 0.19 7.15 14.49
C ASP A 331 -0.14 7.24 15.98
N ARG A 332 0.88 7.43 16.82
CA ARG A 332 0.73 7.46 18.28
C ARG A 332 -0.04 8.70 18.74
N ALA A 333 0.20 9.86 18.15
CA ALA A 333 -0.52 11.09 18.44
C ALA A 333 -2.01 10.96 18.10
N THR A 334 -2.33 10.44 16.91
CA THR A 334 -3.71 10.25 16.44
C THR A 334 -4.45 9.20 17.25
N THR A 335 -3.80 8.07 17.54
CA THR A 335 -4.39 7.00 18.35
C THR A 335 -4.66 7.47 19.77
N ALA A 336 -3.74 8.21 20.39
CA ALA A 336 -3.92 8.71 21.75
C ALA A 336 -5.09 9.71 21.85
N ALA A 337 -5.30 10.54 20.82
CA ALA A 337 -6.45 11.43 20.72
C ALA A 337 -7.82 10.72 20.75
N SER A 338 -7.86 9.44 20.35
CA SER A 338 -9.09 8.64 20.28
C SER A 338 -9.56 8.12 21.64
N VAL A 339 -8.62 7.89 22.57
CA VAL A 339 -8.84 7.16 23.82
C VAL A 339 -9.18 8.09 24.99
N ARG A 340 -8.83 9.39 24.90
CA ARG A 340 -8.86 10.28 26.06
C ARG A 340 -9.98 11.32 26.01
N MET A 341 -10.92 11.21 26.94
CA MET A 341 -11.91 12.23 27.30
C MET A 341 -11.96 12.36 28.83
N GLU A 342 -10.86 12.74 29.51
CA GLU A 342 -10.92 13.36 30.85
C GLU A 342 -9.59 13.98 31.34
N THR A 343 -9.66 15.30 31.60
CA THR A 343 -9.06 16.16 32.65
C THR A 343 -7.53 16.30 32.88
N ARG A 344 -7.01 17.53 32.65
CA ARG A 344 -6.28 18.40 33.62
C ARG A 344 -6.06 19.83 33.07
N ARG A 345 -7.00 20.75 33.33
CA ARG A 345 -7.07 22.11 32.73
C ARG A 345 -5.89 23.03 33.08
N ARG A 346 -5.33 22.95 34.29
CA ARG A 346 -4.30 23.91 34.78
C ARG A 346 -2.91 23.67 34.20
N THR A 347 -2.51 22.41 34.00
CA THR A 347 -1.22 22.05 33.39
C THR A 347 -1.20 22.33 31.89
N MET A 348 -2.36 22.24 31.22
CA MET A 348 -2.50 22.58 29.79
C MET A 348 -2.25 24.07 29.51
N ILE A 349 -2.64 24.98 30.42
CA ILE A 349 -2.45 26.43 30.23
C ILE A 349 -0.96 26.81 30.30
N LEU A 350 -0.22 26.25 31.28
CA LEU A 350 1.22 26.49 31.38
C LEU A 350 1.97 25.96 30.14
N GLY A 351 1.60 24.76 29.65
CA GLY A 351 2.17 24.22 28.41
C GLY A 351 1.83 25.08 27.19
N ALA A 352 0.61 25.64 27.11
CA ALA A 352 0.24 26.56 26.04
C ALA A 352 1.10 27.82 26.06
N ALA A 353 1.26 28.44 27.23
CA ALA A 353 2.08 29.64 27.40
C ALA A 353 3.54 29.38 27.00
N ALA A 354 4.14 28.28 27.44
CA ALA A 354 5.49 27.89 27.05
C ALA A 354 5.62 27.67 25.53
N THR A 355 4.60 27.08 24.90
CA THR A 355 4.55 26.87 23.45
C THR A 355 4.47 28.20 22.70
N VAL A 356 3.62 29.12 23.14
CA VAL A 356 3.49 30.46 22.53
C VAL A 356 4.81 31.23 22.65
N VAL A 357 5.48 31.16 23.80
CA VAL A 357 6.80 31.76 23.98
C VAL A 357 7.83 31.13 23.04
N ALA A 358 7.85 29.80 22.91
CA ALA A 358 8.76 29.11 21.99
C ALA A 358 8.52 29.50 20.52
N VAL A 359 7.25 29.60 20.11
CA VAL A 359 6.87 30.05 18.76
C VAL A 359 7.32 31.50 18.55
N TRP A 360 7.02 32.41 19.50
CA TRP A 360 7.44 33.81 19.43
C TRP A 360 8.96 33.97 19.38
N LEU A 361 9.70 33.20 20.18
CA LEU A 361 11.17 33.17 20.13
C LEU A 361 11.68 32.67 18.78
N SER A 362 11.10 31.57 18.25
CA SER A 362 11.47 31.03 16.94
C SER A 362 11.15 32.00 15.78
N TYR A 363 10.11 32.81 15.91
CA TYR A 363 9.78 33.86 14.96
C TYR A 363 10.76 35.04 15.08
N THR A 364 11.16 35.41 16.30
CA THR A 364 11.94 36.62 16.54
C THR A 364 13.44 36.41 16.29
N TYR A 365 13.98 35.23 16.62
CA TYR A 365 15.42 34.96 16.63
C TYR A 365 15.81 33.80 15.70
N GLN A 366 16.69 34.06 14.74
CA GLN A 366 17.13 33.06 13.76
C GLN A 366 17.84 31.84 14.39
N LEU A 367 18.55 32.04 15.51
CA LEU A 367 19.29 30.97 16.21
C LEU A 367 18.38 29.85 16.73
N VAL A 368 17.15 30.19 17.10
CA VAL A 368 16.12 29.22 17.54
C VAL A 368 15.12 28.90 16.43
N ALA A 369 15.32 29.46 15.24
CA ALA A 369 14.53 29.18 14.05
C ALA A 369 15.15 28.09 13.18
N ILE A 370 16.48 28.12 13.01
CA ILE A 370 17.26 27.14 12.25
C ILE A 370 17.80 26.06 13.18
N PHE A 371 17.63 24.80 12.82
CA PHE A 371 18.17 23.69 13.61
C PHE A 371 19.70 23.77 13.66
N PRO A 372 20.33 23.76 14.83
CA PRO A 372 21.78 23.97 14.93
C PRO A 372 22.54 22.75 14.40
N SER A 373 23.45 22.96 13.44
CA SER A 373 24.38 21.94 12.94
C SER A 373 25.57 21.71 13.88
N SER A 374 25.84 22.64 14.80
CA SER A 374 26.83 22.49 15.86
C SER A 374 26.43 23.29 17.10
N LEU A 375 26.79 22.77 18.28
CA LEU A 375 26.66 23.48 19.55
C LEU A 375 28.00 24.09 19.91
N THR A 376 28.06 25.41 20.04
CA THR A 376 29.23 26.10 20.57
C THR A 376 29.02 26.34 22.06
N ILE A 377 29.74 25.59 22.91
CA ILE A 377 29.72 25.78 24.37
C ILE A 377 31.09 26.31 24.79
N GLY A 378 31.16 27.61 25.08
CA GLY A 378 32.43 28.30 25.31
C GLY A 378 33.31 28.31 24.06
N SER A 379 34.53 27.77 24.16
CA SER A 379 35.46 27.64 23.03
C SER A 379 35.34 26.33 22.25
N ARG A 380 34.53 25.37 22.71
CA ARG A 380 34.37 24.06 22.04
C ARG A 380 33.16 24.09 21.11
N ARG A 381 33.38 23.75 19.83
CA ARG A 381 32.33 23.45 18.85
C ARG A 381 32.09 21.93 18.82
N LEU A 382 30.92 21.51 19.26
CA LEU A 382 30.45 20.13 19.13
C LEU A 382 29.59 20.03 17.87
N GLY A 383 30.05 19.30 16.85
CA GLY A 383 29.24 19.01 15.66
C GLY A 383 28.06 18.10 16.04
N LEU A 384 26.84 18.47 15.62
CA LEU A 384 25.63 17.68 15.82
C LEU A 384 25.29 16.89 14.55
N ASP A 385 26.23 16.08 14.06
CA ASP A 385 26.08 15.35 12.80
C ASP A 385 25.89 13.85 13.05
N LEU A 386 24.72 13.49 13.59
CA LEU A 386 24.35 12.08 13.72
C LEU A 386 24.05 11.45 12.36
N GLY A 387 23.66 12.27 11.36
CA GLY A 387 23.36 11.81 10.01
C GLY A 387 24.53 11.09 9.34
N THR A 388 25.72 11.69 9.29
CA THR A 388 26.88 11.04 8.65
C THR A 388 27.32 9.77 9.36
N HIS A 389 27.23 9.73 10.69
CA HIS A 389 27.50 8.51 11.46
C HIS A 389 26.52 7.40 11.10
N MET A 390 25.23 7.70 11.00
CA MET A 390 24.23 6.70 10.62
C MET A 390 24.42 6.20 9.19
N GLN A 391 24.70 7.10 8.25
CA GLN A 391 24.99 6.75 6.86
C GLN A 391 26.23 5.86 6.77
N SER A 392 27.31 6.19 7.49
CA SER A 392 28.54 5.40 7.48
C SER A 392 28.35 4.00 8.06
N VAL A 393 27.56 3.85 9.13
CA VAL A 393 27.21 2.54 9.70
C VAL A 393 26.41 1.72 8.69
N ALA A 394 25.35 2.29 8.09
CA ALA A 394 24.54 1.59 7.09
C ALA A 394 25.36 1.19 5.85
N ASN A 395 26.25 2.06 5.39
CA ASN A 395 27.17 1.76 4.29
C ASN A 395 28.20 0.68 4.68
N ALA A 396 28.73 0.70 5.90
CA ALA A 396 29.66 -0.32 6.39
C ALA A 396 28.99 -1.70 6.49
N VAL A 397 27.76 -1.77 7.03
CA VAL A 397 26.98 -3.01 7.07
C VAL A 397 26.71 -3.53 5.67
N THR A 398 26.31 -2.65 4.74
CA THR A 398 26.03 -3.06 3.36
C THR A 398 27.28 -3.60 2.67
N LYS A 399 28.41 -2.92 2.81
CA LYS A 399 29.70 -3.39 2.28
C LYS A 399 30.12 -4.73 2.90
N TRP A 400 29.90 -4.91 4.20
CA TRP A 400 30.16 -6.17 4.87
C TRP A 400 29.31 -7.31 4.32
N VAL A 401 28.00 -7.08 4.15
CA VAL A 401 27.08 -8.07 3.56
C VAL A 401 27.50 -8.40 2.13
N GLN A 402 27.82 -7.40 1.32
CA GLN A 402 28.30 -7.62 -0.05
C GLN A 402 29.60 -8.42 -0.07
N SER A 403 30.57 -8.13 0.80
CA SER A 403 31.86 -8.84 0.76
C SER A 403 31.80 -10.25 1.33
N HIS A 404 30.92 -10.53 2.30
CA HIS A 404 30.86 -11.83 2.98
C HIS A 404 29.76 -12.75 2.45
N LEU A 405 28.68 -12.19 1.89
CA LEU A 405 27.52 -12.96 1.42
C LEU A 405 27.36 -12.94 -0.11
N ALA A 406 28.19 -12.23 -0.88
CA ALA A 406 28.03 -12.12 -2.34
C ALA A 406 27.88 -13.47 -3.05
N THR A 407 28.66 -14.49 -2.67
CA THR A 407 28.56 -15.83 -3.27
C THR A 407 27.19 -16.44 -2.95
N ALA A 408 26.79 -16.46 -1.68
CA ALA A 408 25.51 -17.03 -1.28
C ALA A 408 24.30 -16.28 -1.88
N THR A 409 24.38 -14.95 -1.99
CA THR A 409 23.32 -14.13 -2.57
C THR A 409 23.28 -14.23 -4.08
N GLY A 410 24.43 -14.36 -4.74
CA GLY A 410 24.56 -14.66 -6.16
C GLY A 410 23.99 -16.03 -6.51
N ASP A 411 24.41 -17.08 -5.80
CA ASP A 411 23.94 -18.46 -6.00
C ASP A 411 22.43 -18.57 -5.78
N LEU A 412 21.89 -17.89 -4.75
CA LEU A 412 20.44 -17.84 -4.52
C LEU A 412 19.71 -17.14 -5.67
N LYS A 413 20.23 -15.99 -6.13
CA LYS A 413 19.67 -15.24 -7.27
C LYS A 413 19.66 -16.12 -8.52
N ASP A 414 20.77 -16.80 -8.82
CA ASP A 414 20.91 -17.63 -10.01
C ASP A 414 20.05 -18.89 -9.91
N PHE A 415 19.96 -19.51 -8.72
CA PHE A 415 19.09 -20.64 -8.48
C PHE A 415 17.62 -20.28 -8.71
N VAL A 416 17.11 -19.23 -8.05
CA VAL A 416 15.71 -18.81 -8.21
C VAL A 416 15.44 -18.35 -9.65
N THR A 417 16.36 -17.60 -10.24
CA THR A 417 16.21 -17.14 -11.63
C THR A 417 16.17 -18.31 -12.61
N THR A 418 17.07 -19.28 -12.46
CA THR A 418 17.22 -20.39 -13.41
C THR A 418 16.14 -21.47 -13.24
N TRP A 419 15.79 -21.79 -11.99
CA TRP A 419 14.90 -22.92 -11.69
C TRP A 419 13.44 -22.53 -11.44
N ALA A 420 13.17 -21.30 -11.02
CA ALA A 420 11.80 -20.84 -10.78
C ALA A 420 11.33 -19.84 -11.84
N LEU A 421 12.09 -18.77 -12.08
CA LEU A 421 11.64 -17.68 -12.94
C LEU A 421 11.72 -18.02 -14.44
N ASN A 422 12.91 -18.38 -14.93
CA ASN A 422 13.15 -18.63 -16.36
C ASN A 422 12.23 -19.71 -16.96
N PRO A 423 11.95 -20.85 -16.29
CA PRO A 423 11.08 -21.88 -16.86
C PRO A 423 9.64 -21.38 -16.99
N LEU A 424 9.12 -20.71 -15.95
CA LEU A 424 7.77 -20.18 -15.95
C LEU A 424 7.62 -19.03 -16.97
N GLN A 425 8.60 -18.13 -17.01
CA GLN A 425 8.63 -17.04 -17.97
C GLN A 425 8.70 -17.58 -19.40
N THR A 426 9.62 -18.51 -19.68
CA THR A 426 9.76 -19.13 -21.01
C THR A 426 8.48 -19.82 -21.44
N LEU A 427 7.78 -20.50 -20.53
CA LEU A 427 6.49 -21.12 -20.84
C LEU A 427 5.43 -20.06 -21.19
N LEU A 428 5.39 -18.94 -20.48
CA LEU A 428 4.38 -17.90 -20.66
C LEU A 428 4.66 -17.00 -21.88
N ASP A 429 5.89 -16.52 -22.03
CA ASP A 429 6.31 -15.49 -22.99
C ASP A 429 6.64 -16.06 -24.38
N SER A 430 7.15 -17.30 -24.42
CA SER A 430 7.59 -17.95 -25.65
C SER A 430 6.52 -18.90 -26.21
N SER A 431 5.42 -19.11 -25.49
CA SER A 431 4.22 -19.77 -26.03
C SER A 431 3.48 -18.83 -27.00
N PRO A 432 2.81 -19.39 -28.03
CA PRO A 432 1.86 -18.62 -28.81
C PRO A 432 0.79 -17.98 -27.92
N TRP A 433 0.46 -16.72 -28.18
CA TRP A 433 -0.46 -15.95 -27.34
C TRP A 433 -1.81 -16.67 -27.15
N TRP A 434 -2.31 -17.31 -28.21
CA TRP A 434 -3.60 -18.01 -28.20
C TRP A 434 -3.55 -19.26 -27.32
N LEU A 435 -2.43 -19.99 -27.30
CA LEU A 435 -2.26 -21.19 -26.48
C LEU A 435 -2.24 -20.81 -25.00
N THR A 436 -1.43 -19.81 -24.63
CA THR A 436 -1.36 -19.28 -23.27
C THR A 436 -2.71 -18.72 -22.83
N ALA A 437 -3.41 -17.98 -23.69
CA ALA A 437 -4.73 -17.43 -23.37
C ALA A 437 -5.76 -18.54 -23.10
N ILE A 438 -5.83 -19.57 -23.94
CA ILE A 438 -6.71 -20.72 -23.76
C ILE A 438 -6.37 -21.45 -22.45
N ALA A 439 -5.07 -21.68 -22.18
CA ALA A 439 -4.64 -22.35 -20.96
C ALA A 439 -5.05 -21.57 -19.70
N LEU A 440 -4.82 -20.25 -19.67
CA LEU A 440 -5.21 -19.40 -18.55
C LEU A 440 -6.73 -19.34 -18.35
N VAL A 441 -7.51 -19.26 -19.43
CA VAL A 441 -8.99 -19.29 -19.37
C VAL A 441 -9.48 -20.66 -18.89
N ALA A 442 -8.87 -21.75 -19.33
CA ALA A 442 -9.20 -23.10 -18.88
C ALA A 442 -8.88 -23.29 -17.38
N ILE A 443 -7.72 -22.81 -16.92
CA ILE A 443 -7.36 -22.79 -15.48
C ILE A 443 -8.40 -21.98 -14.69
N ALA A 444 -8.78 -20.79 -15.17
CA ALA A 444 -9.80 -19.96 -14.54
C ALA A 444 -11.18 -20.64 -14.51
N LEU A 445 -11.56 -21.38 -15.55
CA LEU A 445 -12.80 -22.15 -15.62
C LEU A 445 -12.80 -23.29 -14.60
N VAL A 446 -11.71 -24.05 -14.51
CA VAL A 446 -11.57 -25.17 -13.57
C VAL A 446 -11.60 -24.66 -12.13
N ILE A 447 -10.86 -23.60 -11.81
CA ILE A 447 -10.74 -23.07 -10.45
C ILE A 447 -11.99 -22.26 -10.06
N GLY A 448 -12.38 -21.28 -10.87
CA GLY A 448 -13.38 -20.27 -10.54
C GLY A 448 -14.74 -20.40 -11.22
N GLY A 449 -14.89 -21.31 -12.18
CA GLY A 449 -16.12 -21.50 -12.96
C GLY A 449 -16.29 -20.49 -14.11
N GLY A 450 -17.44 -20.55 -14.80
CA GLY A 450 -17.65 -19.81 -16.05
C GLY A 450 -17.54 -18.29 -15.94
N ARG A 451 -17.96 -17.69 -14.80
CA ARG A 451 -17.82 -16.25 -14.59
C ARG A 451 -16.36 -15.82 -14.47
N ALA A 452 -15.52 -16.60 -13.79
CA ALA A 452 -14.10 -16.31 -13.69
C ALA A 452 -13.42 -16.46 -15.05
N ALA A 453 -13.73 -17.54 -15.78
CA ALA A 453 -13.24 -17.76 -17.15
C ALA A 453 -13.59 -16.63 -18.11
N LEU A 454 -14.84 -16.14 -18.08
CA LEU A 454 -15.27 -15.03 -18.92
C LEU A 454 -14.52 -13.73 -18.62
N VAL A 455 -14.37 -13.40 -17.33
CA VAL A 455 -13.59 -12.22 -16.92
C VAL A 455 -12.13 -12.37 -17.33
N THR A 456 -11.53 -13.55 -17.14
CA THR A 456 -10.17 -13.84 -17.58
C THR A 456 -10.02 -13.68 -19.09
N ALA A 457 -10.94 -14.22 -19.89
CA ALA A 457 -10.92 -14.08 -21.34
C ALA A 457 -11.03 -12.62 -21.79
N ALA A 458 -11.93 -11.84 -21.17
CA ALA A 458 -12.10 -10.42 -21.46
C ALA A 458 -10.84 -9.61 -21.11
N CYS A 459 -10.23 -9.84 -19.94
CA CYS A 459 -9.01 -9.16 -19.53
C CYS A 459 -7.81 -9.53 -20.42
N LEU A 460 -7.65 -10.80 -20.78
CA LEU A 460 -6.59 -11.23 -21.70
C LEU A 460 -6.78 -10.66 -23.10
N GLY A 461 -8.02 -10.63 -23.61
CA GLY A 461 -8.37 -9.95 -24.86
C GLY A 461 -8.04 -8.46 -24.83
N ALA A 462 -8.31 -7.78 -23.72
CA ALA A 462 -7.93 -6.39 -23.53
C ALA A 462 -6.40 -6.19 -23.48
N ILE A 463 -5.64 -7.08 -22.84
CA ILE A 463 -4.16 -7.04 -22.84
C ILE A 463 -3.61 -7.18 -24.27
N ILE A 464 -4.19 -8.09 -25.08
CA ILE A 464 -3.83 -8.25 -26.49
C ILE A 464 -4.13 -6.97 -27.26
N ALA A 465 -5.30 -6.36 -27.05
CA ALA A 465 -5.70 -5.12 -27.71
C ALA A 465 -4.79 -3.93 -27.33
N VAL A 466 -4.27 -3.92 -26.11
CA VAL A 466 -3.28 -2.94 -25.67
C VAL A 466 -1.93 -3.15 -26.37
N GLY A 467 -1.60 -4.39 -26.72
CA GLY A 467 -0.38 -4.75 -27.45
C GLY A 467 0.85 -4.96 -26.56
N LEU A 468 0.63 -5.24 -25.27
CA LEU A 468 1.68 -5.49 -24.26
C LEU A 468 1.59 -6.94 -23.74
N TRP A 469 1.28 -7.88 -24.62
CA TRP A 469 1.08 -9.29 -24.25
C TRP A 469 2.32 -9.89 -23.60
N ARG A 470 3.48 -9.78 -24.25
CA ARG A 470 4.73 -10.37 -23.74
C ARG A 470 5.13 -9.78 -22.39
N ASP A 471 5.14 -8.46 -22.25
CA ASP A 471 5.46 -7.80 -20.99
C ASP A 471 4.46 -8.18 -19.88
N SER A 472 3.18 -8.41 -20.23
CA SER A 472 2.19 -8.91 -19.28
C SER A 472 2.50 -10.33 -18.81
N MET A 473 2.97 -11.20 -19.71
CA MET A 473 3.36 -12.58 -19.38
C MET A 473 4.63 -12.63 -18.51
N ASP A 474 5.61 -11.78 -18.79
CA ASP A 474 6.82 -11.63 -17.97
C ASP A 474 6.46 -11.14 -16.56
N THR A 475 5.58 -10.15 -16.48
CA THR A 475 5.05 -9.62 -15.21
C THR A 475 4.30 -10.72 -14.44
N LEU A 476 3.45 -11.49 -15.13
CA LEU A 476 2.71 -12.61 -14.53
C LEU A 476 3.65 -13.67 -13.96
N ALA A 477 4.72 -14.02 -14.68
CA ALA A 477 5.71 -14.98 -14.21
C ALA A 477 6.36 -14.52 -12.89
N ALA A 478 6.83 -13.27 -12.85
CA ALA A 478 7.47 -12.69 -11.66
C ALA A 478 6.49 -12.61 -10.47
N VAL A 479 5.24 -12.20 -10.71
CA VAL A 479 4.20 -12.11 -9.69
C VAL A 479 3.85 -13.48 -9.12
N LEU A 480 3.72 -14.51 -9.96
CA LEU A 480 3.43 -15.88 -9.50
C LEU A 480 4.57 -16.44 -8.64
N VAL A 481 5.83 -16.28 -9.07
CA VAL A 481 7.00 -16.71 -8.28
C VAL A 481 7.05 -15.99 -6.93
N ALA A 482 6.91 -14.66 -6.92
CA ALA A 482 6.88 -13.87 -5.69
C ALA A 482 5.73 -14.29 -4.77
N THR A 483 4.53 -14.50 -5.32
CA THR A 483 3.33 -14.89 -4.55
C THR A 483 3.52 -16.25 -3.88
N VAL A 484 4.12 -17.23 -4.57
CA VAL A 484 4.41 -18.55 -3.96
C VAL A 484 5.30 -18.39 -2.74
N VAL A 485 6.36 -17.58 -2.82
CA VAL A 485 7.25 -17.31 -1.69
C VAL A 485 6.52 -16.57 -0.57
N VAL A 486 5.72 -15.56 -0.89
CA VAL A 486 4.93 -14.80 0.09
C VAL A 486 3.94 -15.68 0.84
N VAL A 487 3.23 -16.57 0.13
CA VAL A 487 2.30 -17.52 0.74
C VAL A 487 3.05 -18.53 1.61
N ALA A 488 4.19 -19.04 1.15
CA ALA A 488 5.02 -19.96 1.92
C ALA A 488 5.51 -19.31 3.22
N LEU A 489 6.03 -18.07 3.16
CA LEU A 489 6.41 -17.29 4.34
C LEU A 489 5.21 -17.02 5.24
N GLY A 490 4.05 -16.67 4.67
CA GLY A 490 2.80 -16.47 5.37
C GLY A 490 2.38 -17.70 6.18
N VAL A 491 2.43 -18.88 5.58
CA VAL A 491 2.10 -20.14 6.24
C VAL A 491 3.16 -20.48 7.30
N VAL A 492 4.45 -20.46 6.96
CA VAL A 492 5.51 -20.89 7.88
C VAL A 492 5.65 -19.95 9.07
N VAL A 493 5.89 -18.66 8.81
CA VAL A 493 6.12 -17.66 9.86
C VAL A 493 4.80 -17.31 10.55
N GLY A 494 3.70 -17.21 9.80
CA GLY A 494 2.39 -16.89 10.36
C GLY A 494 1.86 -17.98 11.29
N VAL A 495 1.98 -19.27 10.93
CA VAL A 495 1.62 -20.37 11.84
C VAL A 495 2.50 -20.36 13.09
N TRP A 496 3.80 -20.09 12.95
CA TRP A 496 4.71 -19.99 14.09
C TRP A 496 4.35 -18.85 15.05
N MET A 497 4.09 -17.66 14.52
CA MET A 497 3.61 -16.49 15.28
C MET A 497 2.23 -16.71 15.91
N GLY A 498 1.31 -17.36 15.19
CA GLY A 498 -0.03 -17.66 15.65
C GLY A 498 -0.03 -18.58 16.87
N ARG A 499 0.90 -19.55 16.90
CA ARG A 499 1.02 -20.53 17.99
C ARG A 499 1.88 -20.05 19.17
N SER A 500 2.75 -19.06 18.98
CA SER A 500 3.68 -18.59 20.02
C SER A 500 3.55 -17.08 20.25
N GLY A 501 2.96 -16.71 21.39
CA GLY A 501 2.88 -15.32 21.82
C GLY A 501 4.25 -14.67 22.12
N ARG A 502 5.32 -15.46 22.28
CA ARG A 502 6.70 -14.93 22.38
C ARG A 502 7.23 -14.53 20.99
N VAL A 503 7.04 -15.39 20.00
CA VAL A 503 7.49 -15.16 18.62
C VAL A 503 6.76 -13.97 18.02
N ASP A 504 5.43 -13.89 18.20
CA ASP A 504 4.67 -12.75 17.70
C ASP A 504 5.10 -11.43 18.33
N ARG A 505 5.36 -11.39 19.65
CA ARG A 505 5.88 -10.17 20.29
C ARG A 505 7.26 -9.76 19.77
N ALA A 506 8.08 -10.72 19.34
CA ALA A 506 9.41 -10.45 18.78
C ALA A 506 9.35 -10.04 17.30
N VAL A 507 8.53 -10.71 16.49
CA VAL A 507 8.52 -10.56 15.03
C VAL A 507 7.54 -9.47 14.57
N ARG A 508 6.41 -9.28 15.26
CA ARG A 508 5.37 -8.33 14.82
C ARG A 508 5.88 -6.89 14.66
N PRO A 509 6.71 -6.32 15.56
CA PRO A 509 7.27 -4.98 15.37
C PRO A 509 8.09 -4.84 14.08
N LEU A 510 8.85 -5.88 13.70
CA LEU A 510 9.60 -5.89 12.45
C LEU A 510 8.66 -5.89 11.23
N LEU A 511 7.59 -6.69 11.29
CA LEU A 511 6.58 -6.72 10.23
C LEU A 511 5.73 -5.44 10.17
N ASP A 512 5.52 -4.76 11.30
CA ASP A 512 4.89 -3.44 11.35
C ASP A 512 5.80 -2.40 10.68
N ALA A 513 7.08 -2.37 11.05
CA ALA A 513 8.07 -1.48 10.43
C ALA A 513 8.22 -1.73 8.93
N ALA A 514 8.28 -3.00 8.49
CA ALA A 514 8.38 -3.35 7.08
C ALA A 514 7.18 -2.89 6.24
N GLN A 515 5.99 -2.78 6.84
CA GLN A 515 4.78 -2.29 6.16
C GLN A 515 4.69 -0.76 6.14
N THR A 516 5.26 -0.09 7.15
CA THR A 516 5.23 1.37 7.24
C THR A 516 6.39 2.03 6.51
N MET A 517 7.49 1.30 6.30
CA MET A 517 8.61 1.76 5.48
C MET A 517 8.17 1.96 4.02
N PRO A 518 8.40 3.15 3.44
CA PRO A 518 8.17 3.37 2.03
C PRO A 518 8.99 2.41 1.16
N SER A 519 8.44 2.07 -0.01
CA SER A 519 9.00 1.01 -0.83
C SER A 519 10.43 1.27 -1.31
N PHE A 520 10.75 2.53 -1.60
CA PHE A 520 12.05 2.95 -2.09
C PHE A 520 13.16 2.80 -1.05
N VAL A 521 12.84 2.89 0.25
CA VAL A 521 13.83 2.81 1.33
C VAL A 521 14.50 1.45 1.36
N TYR A 522 13.71 0.36 1.30
CA TYR A 522 14.27 -0.99 1.30
C TYR A 522 14.78 -1.40 -0.09
N LEU A 523 14.40 -0.70 -1.15
CA LEU A 523 14.84 -1.01 -2.52
C LEU A 523 16.35 -0.79 -2.70
N VAL A 524 16.93 0.24 -2.07
CA VAL A 524 18.36 0.59 -2.19
C VAL A 524 19.28 -0.52 -1.67
N PRO A 525 19.09 -1.07 -0.46
CA PRO A 525 19.87 -2.23 0.01
C PRO A 525 19.78 -3.45 -0.93
N PHE A 526 18.61 -3.75 -1.49
CA PHE A 526 18.45 -4.89 -2.40
C PHE A 526 19.11 -4.66 -3.75
N LEU A 527 19.01 -3.44 -4.28
CA LEU A 527 19.72 -3.03 -5.48
C LEU A 527 21.24 -3.14 -5.28
N ALA A 528 21.73 -2.72 -4.11
CA ALA A 528 23.13 -2.85 -3.74
C ALA A 528 23.57 -4.31 -3.58
N LEU A 529 22.68 -5.20 -3.09
CA LEU A 529 23.02 -6.61 -2.85
C LEU A 529 22.95 -7.50 -4.09
N PHE A 530 21.95 -7.29 -4.94
CA PHE A 530 21.64 -8.18 -6.07
C PHE A 530 21.87 -7.55 -7.45
N ALA A 531 22.33 -6.29 -7.48
CA ALA A 531 22.35 -5.42 -8.66
C ALA A 531 20.96 -5.20 -9.26
N ALA A 532 20.86 -4.40 -10.33
CA ALA A 532 19.60 -4.22 -11.04
C ALA A 532 19.24 -5.54 -11.77
N SER A 533 18.12 -6.16 -11.39
CA SER A 533 17.71 -7.44 -11.98
C SER A 533 16.24 -7.77 -11.69
N ARG A 534 15.68 -8.69 -12.48
CA ARG A 534 14.32 -9.21 -12.26
C ARG A 534 14.16 -9.85 -10.89
N PHE A 535 15.19 -10.55 -10.43
CA PHE A 535 15.24 -11.15 -9.11
C PHE A 535 15.16 -10.09 -8.00
N THR A 536 15.90 -8.98 -8.15
CA THR A 536 15.87 -7.85 -7.20
C THR A 536 14.44 -7.29 -7.07
N GLY A 537 13.76 -7.12 -8.21
CA GLY A 537 12.36 -6.72 -8.25
C GLY A 537 11.41 -7.70 -7.51
N ILE A 538 11.61 -9.00 -7.72
CA ILE A 538 10.84 -10.06 -7.04
C ILE A 538 11.09 -10.03 -5.52
N VAL A 539 12.34 -9.89 -5.07
CA VAL A 539 12.67 -9.80 -3.64
C VAL A 539 12.03 -8.58 -3.01
N ALA A 540 12.07 -7.42 -3.68
CA ALA A 540 11.42 -6.21 -3.21
C ALA A 540 9.89 -6.40 -3.05
N ALA A 541 9.24 -7.06 -4.01
CA ALA A 541 7.83 -7.41 -3.93
C ALA A 541 7.51 -8.38 -2.78
N ILE A 542 8.37 -9.38 -2.54
CA ILE A 542 8.23 -10.32 -1.43
C ILE A 542 8.33 -9.59 -0.08
N VAL A 543 9.33 -8.73 0.10
CA VAL A 543 9.54 -8.00 1.36
C VAL A 543 8.37 -7.08 1.69
N TYR A 544 7.77 -6.48 0.67
CA TYR A 544 6.58 -5.64 0.84
C TYR A 544 5.33 -6.44 1.20
N ALA A 545 5.10 -7.58 0.53
CA ALA A 545 3.87 -8.35 0.65
C ALA A 545 3.86 -9.38 1.80
N ALA A 546 5.02 -9.97 2.13
CA ALA A 546 5.15 -11.00 3.14
C ALA A 546 4.62 -10.58 4.53
N PRO A 547 4.91 -9.38 5.06
CA PRO A 547 4.39 -8.94 6.34
C PRO A 547 2.87 -9.02 6.44
N VAL A 548 2.15 -8.67 5.36
CA VAL A 548 0.69 -8.68 5.35
C VAL A 548 0.17 -10.12 5.39
N SER A 549 0.71 -10.99 4.54
CA SER A 549 0.34 -12.41 4.50
C SER A 549 0.65 -13.12 5.82
N ILE A 550 1.80 -12.82 6.45
CA ILE A 550 2.22 -13.39 7.73
C ILE A 550 1.26 -12.99 8.86
N LYS A 551 0.92 -11.71 8.98
CA LYS A 551 0.00 -11.22 10.03
C LYS A 551 -1.40 -11.81 9.89
N ILE A 552 -1.96 -11.81 8.67
CA ILE A 552 -3.29 -12.39 8.41
C ILE A 552 -3.30 -13.88 8.79
N MET A 553 -2.27 -14.64 8.42
CA MET A 553 -2.18 -16.06 8.78
C MET A 553 -2.01 -16.26 10.29
N ALA A 554 -1.18 -15.47 10.96
CA ALA A 554 -0.98 -15.54 12.41
C ALA A 554 -2.29 -15.30 13.19
N ASP A 555 -3.05 -14.28 12.80
CA ASP A 555 -4.33 -13.94 13.41
C ASP A 555 -5.38 -15.02 13.12
N GLY A 556 -5.37 -15.61 11.91
CA GLY A 556 -6.19 -16.75 11.56
C GLY A 556 -5.95 -17.97 12.44
N ILE A 557 -4.68 -18.32 12.67
CA ILE A 557 -4.32 -19.48 13.51
C ILE A 557 -4.72 -19.28 14.97
N ARG A 558 -4.66 -18.04 15.47
CA ARG A 558 -5.12 -17.68 16.82
C ARG A 558 -6.63 -17.74 16.98
N ALA A 559 -7.37 -17.50 15.91
CA ALA A 559 -8.82 -17.55 15.92
C ALA A 559 -9.39 -18.97 15.96
N VAL A 560 -8.54 -20.02 15.85
CA VAL A 560 -8.98 -21.41 16.00
C VAL A 560 -9.36 -21.68 17.46
N PRO A 561 -10.57 -22.19 17.76
CA PRO A 561 -11.00 -22.40 19.14
C PRO A 561 -10.07 -23.34 19.92
N PRO A 562 -9.66 -22.96 21.15
CA PRO A 562 -8.76 -23.78 21.95
C PRO A 562 -9.33 -25.17 22.24
N GLU A 563 -10.65 -25.29 22.40
CA GLU A 563 -11.36 -26.55 22.66
C GLU A 563 -11.17 -27.56 21.52
N THR A 564 -11.11 -27.07 20.27
CA THR A 564 -10.87 -27.92 19.11
C THR A 564 -9.42 -28.44 19.09
N ILE A 565 -8.48 -27.61 19.55
CA ILE A 565 -7.06 -27.97 19.66
C ILE A 565 -6.87 -28.99 20.80
N GLU A 566 -7.53 -28.78 21.93
CA GLU A 566 -7.51 -29.70 23.07
C GLU A 566 -8.15 -31.04 22.73
N ALA A 567 -9.30 -31.05 22.06
CA ALA A 567 -9.93 -32.28 21.58
C ALA A 567 -9.01 -33.08 20.65
N ALA A 568 -8.33 -32.41 19.72
CA ALA A 568 -7.38 -33.07 18.82
C ALA A 568 -6.18 -33.66 19.56
N ARG A 569 -5.66 -32.96 20.58
CA ARG A 569 -4.56 -33.46 21.44
C ARG A 569 -5.01 -34.64 22.31
N SER A 570 -6.19 -34.57 22.90
CA SER A 570 -6.78 -35.67 23.68
C SER A 570 -7.02 -36.92 22.82
N ALA A 571 -7.27 -36.75 21.51
CA ALA A 571 -7.33 -37.83 20.54
C ALA A 571 -5.95 -38.35 20.08
N GLY A 572 -4.85 -37.93 20.71
CA GLY A 572 -3.49 -38.38 20.42
C GLY A 572 -2.80 -37.69 19.24
N SER A 573 -3.34 -36.57 18.73
CA SER A 573 -2.73 -35.86 17.61
C SER A 573 -1.42 -35.16 18.02
N SER A 574 -0.35 -35.41 17.27
CA SER A 574 0.93 -34.69 17.43
C SER A 574 0.80 -33.21 17.06
N SER A 575 1.76 -32.38 17.48
CA SER A 575 1.78 -30.96 17.14
C SER A 575 1.67 -30.69 15.63
N TRP A 576 2.35 -31.51 14.81
CA TRP A 576 2.27 -31.41 13.36
C TRP A 576 0.91 -31.84 12.81
N GLN A 577 0.32 -32.90 13.36
CA GLN A 577 -1.02 -33.35 12.97
C GLN A 577 -2.08 -32.31 13.32
N VAL A 578 -1.97 -31.63 14.46
CA VAL A 578 -2.85 -30.51 14.82
C VAL A 578 -2.72 -29.36 13.81
N ILE A 579 -1.50 -29.00 13.39
CA ILE A 579 -1.30 -27.95 12.38
C ILE A 579 -1.94 -28.37 11.06
N ALA A 580 -1.54 -29.53 10.54
CA ALA A 580 -1.88 -29.97 9.20
C ALA A 580 -3.34 -30.41 9.05
N LYS A 581 -3.93 -31.05 10.08
CA LYS A 581 -5.29 -31.64 10.02
C LYS A 581 -6.36 -30.80 10.70
N VAL A 582 -6.01 -29.85 11.57
CA VAL A 582 -6.99 -29.05 12.32
C VAL A 582 -6.84 -27.57 11.99
N GLN A 583 -5.71 -26.95 12.33
CA GLN A 583 -5.55 -25.51 12.23
C GLN A 583 -5.56 -25.00 10.79
N LEU A 584 -4.76 -25.58 9.89
CA LEU A 584 -4.72 -25.16 8.48
C LEU A 584 -6.07 -25.38 7.76
N PRO A 585 -6.77 -26.52 7.94
CA PRO A 585 -8.10 -26.68 7.38
C PRO A 585 -9.12 -25.68 7.91
N MET A 586 -9.16 -25.42 9.22
CA MET A 586 -10.12 -24.45 9.80
C MET A 586 -9.82 -23.01 9.38
N THR A 587 -8.55 -22.69 9.10
CA THR A 587 -8.11 -21.36 8.65
C THR A 587 -8.08 -21.20 7.13
N ALA A 588 -8.66 -22.12 6.35
CA ALA A 588 -8.61 -22.08 4.88
C ALA A 588 -9.15 -20.77 4.27
N ARG A 589 -10.15 -20.14 4.90
CA ARG A 589 -10.65 -18.81 4.47
C ARG A 589 -9.63 -17.71 4.74
N THR A 590 -8.94 -17.78 5.87
CA THR A 590 -7.88 -16.82 6.21
C THR A 590 -6.65 -17.02 5.34
N LEU A 591 -6.29 -18.26 5.01
CA LEU A 591 -5.20 -18.56 4.08
C LEU A 591 -5.49 -18.01 2.68
N THR A 592 -6.72 -18.14 2.19
CA THR A 592 -7.10 -17.57 0.88
C THR A 592 -7.10 -16.04 0.91
N LEU A 593 -7.56 -15.43 2.01
CA LEU A 593 -7.44 -13.98 2.20
C LEU A 593 -5.97 -13.53 2.22
N ALA A 594 -5.10 -14.21 2.98
CA ALA A 594 -3.68 -13.92 3.06
C ALA A 594 -3.01 -14.03 1.68
N THR A 595 -3.36 -15.08 0.93
CA THR A 595 -2.88 -15.30 -0.44
C THR A 595 -3.32 -14.18 -1.37
N ASN A 596 -4.60 -13.81 -1.34
CA ASN A 596 -5.11 -12.75 -2.20
C ASN A 596 -4.46 -11.40 -1.89
N GLN A 597 -4.35 -11.09 -0.60
CA GLN A 597 -3.75 -9.83 -0.17
C GLN A 597 -2.26 -9.80 -0.52
N GLY A 598 -1.53 -10.89 -0.26
CA GLY A 598 -0.13 -11.03 -0.64
C GLY A 598 0.07 -10.83 -2.14
N LEU A 599 -0.76 -11.46 -2.97
CA LEU A 599 -0.73 -11.31 -4.43
C LEU A 599 -0.95 -9.87 -4.88
N ILE A 600 -1.96 -9.18 -4.33
CA ILE A 600 -2.26 -7.79 -4.69
C ILE A 600 -1.07 -6.89 -4.33
N TYR A 601 -0.49 -7.06 -3.14
CA TYR A 601 0.70 -6.29 -2.73
C TYR A 601 1.93 -6.59 -3.60
N VAL A 602 2.15 -7.85 -3.99
CA VAL A 602 3.21 -8.24 -4.93
C VAL A 602 3.02 -7.53 -6.27
N LEU A 603 1.81 -7.56 -6.83
CA LEU A 603 1.51 -6.94 -8.12
C LEU A 603 1.68 -5.42 -8.07
N SER A 604 1.14 -4.77 -7.03
CA SER A 604 1.29 -3.33 -6.84
C SER A 604 2.76 -2.91 -6.74
N MET A 605 3.59 -3.74 -6.10
CA MET A 605 5.02 -3.48 -5.97
C MET A 605 5.81 -3.77 -7.26
N MET A 606 5.26 -4.54 -8.19
CA MET A 606 5.94 -4.87 -9.45
C MET A 606 6.20 -3.63 -10.33
N VAL A 607 5.43 -2.57 -10.15
CA VAL A 607 5.65 -1.30 -10.84
C VAL A 607 6.91 -0.59 -10.32
N VAL A 608 7.06 -0.53 -9.00
CA VAL A 608 8.27 0.02 -8.36
C VAL A 608 9.49 -0.85 -8.69
N ALA A 609 9.32 -2.17 -8.75
CA ALA A 609 10.36 -3.10 -9.16
C ALA A 609 10.93 -2.81 -10.56
N GLY A 610 10.13 -2.21 -11.45
CA GLY A 610 10.59 -1.73 -12.76
C GLY A 610 11.79 -0.77 -12.69
N LEU A 611 11.89 0.02 -11.63
CA LEU A 611 13.01 0.97 -11.39
C LEU A 611 14.34 0.28 -11.08
N VAL A 612 14.32 -0.98 -10.63
CA VAL A 612 15.52 -1.73 -10.24
C VAL A 612 15.80 -2.93 -11.12
N GLY A 613 15.37 -2.86 -12.39
CA GLY A 613 15.61 -3.90 -13.37
C GLY A 613 14.61 -5.06 -13.31
N GLY A 614 13.44 -4.85 -12.68
CA GLY A 614 12.29 -5.77 -12.73
C GLY A 614 11.83 -6.10 -14.16
N GLY A 615 12.00 -5.14 -15.08
CA GLY A 615 11.61 -5.27 -16.48
C GLY A 615 10.10 -5.22 -16.70
N ALA A 616 9.66 -5.66 -17.88
CA ALA A 616 8.26 -5.90 -18.24
C ALA A 616 7.35 -4.66 -18.04
N LEU A 617 6.08 -4.86 -17.66
CA LEU A 617 5.10 -3.77 -17.53
C LEU A 617 5.54 -2.70 -16.53
N GLY A 618 6.24 -3.09 -15.46
CA GLY A 618 6.76 -2.13 -14.48
C GLY A 618 7.76 -1.17 -15.10
N TYR A 619 8.66 -1.66 -15.95
CA TYR A 619 9.58 -0.83 -16.71
C TYR A 619 8.84 0.09 -17.68
N ASP A 620 7.86 -0.41 -18.43
CA ASP A 620 7.11 0.40 -19.40
C ASP A 620 6.36 1.56 -18.73
N VAL A 621 5.76 1.34 -17.56
CA VAL A 621 5.09 2.38 -16.78
C VAL A 621 6.08 3.48 -16.38
N VAL A 622 7.25 3.09 -15.86
CA VAL A 622 8.32 4.01 -15.46
C VAL A 622 8.90 4.76 -16.66
N ALA A 623 9.12 4.05 -17.77
CA ALA A 623 9.64 4.63 -19.00
C ALA A 623 8.67 5.65 -19.60
N GLY A 624 7.36 5.36 -19.63
CA GLY A 624 6.36 6.31 -20.10
C GLY A 624 6.18 7.54 -19.22
N PHE A 625 6.54 7.47 -17.94
CA PHE A 625 6.59 8.63 -17.06
C PHE A 625 7.82 9.51 -17.31
N SER A 626 8.98 8.90 -17.51
CA SER A 626 10.26 9.61 -17.70
C SER A 626 10.51 10.08 -19.15
N GLN A 627 9.91 9.42 -20.14
CA GLN A 627 10.10 9.69 -21.56
C GLN A 627 8.76 10.03 -22.22
N THR A 628 8.62 11.27 -22.70
CA THR A 628 7.38 11.76 -23.32
C THR A 628 6.98 10.95 -24.56
N SER A 629 7.95 10.42 -25.32
CA SER A 629 7.71 9.57 -26.49
C SER A 629 7.04 8.23 -26.16
N LEU A 630 7.20 7.74 -24.93
CA LEU A 630 6.66 6.47 -24.45
C LEU A 630 5.45 6.66 -23.53
N PHE A 631 4.96 7.90 -23.36
CA PHE A 631 3.86 8.20 -22.44
C PHE A 631 2.65 7.28 -22.64
N GLY A 632 2.19 7.15 -23.88
CA GLY A 632 1.04 6.30 -24.19
C GLY A 632 1.30 4.81 -23.96
N LYS A 633 2.55 4.33 -24.11
CA LYS A 633 2.94 2.96 -23.76
C LYS A 633 2.92 2.76 -22.24
N GLY A 634 3.39 3.73 -21.46
CA GLY A 634 3.34 3.67 -19.99
C GLY A 634 1.92 3.65 -19.44
N LEU A 635 1.01 4.45 -19.97
CA LEU A 635 -0.41 4.43 -19.57
C LEU A 635 -1.06 3.08 -19.92
N ALA A 636 -0.80 2.58 -21.13
CA ALA A 636 -1.22 1.25 -21.58
C ALA A 636 -0.69 0.12 -20.67
N ALA A 637 0.58 0.18 -20.27
CA ALA A 637 1.19 -0.78 -19.36
C ALA A 637 0.52 -0.76 -17.99
N GLY A 638 0.17 0.43 -17.50
CA GLY A 638 -0.58 0.57 -16.26
C GLY A 638 -1.97 -0.08 -16.30
N VAL A 639 -2.69 0.08 -17.42
CA VAL A 639 -3.96 -0.62 -17.65
C VAL A 639 -3.75 -2.14 -17.70
N ALA A 640 -2.70 -2.62 -18.37
CA ALA A 640 -2.37 -4.04 -18.43
C ALA A 640 -2.08 -4.65 -17.04
N ILE A 641 -1.42 -3.91 -16.15
CA ILE A 641 -1.19 -4.35 -14.76
C ILE A 641 -2.51 -4.49 -14.00
N VAL A 642 -3.44 -3.52 -14.15
CA VAL A 642 -4.77 -3.60 -13.53
C VAL A 642 -5.54 -4.80 -14.08
N LEU A 643 -5.53 -5.03 -15.38
CA LEU A 643 -6.18 -6.19 -16.01
C LEU A 643 -5.60 -7.50 -15.47
N LEU A 644 -4.28 -7.61 -15.34
CA LEU A 644 -3.61 -8.77 -14.77
C LEU A 644 -4.01 -9.01 -13.31
N GLY A 645 -4.05 -7.94 -12.51
CA GLY A 645 -4.55 -8.00 -11.13
C GLY A 645 -6.00 -8.44 -11.04
N THR A 646 -6.83 -8.01 -11.99
CA THR A 646 -8.24 -8.42 -12.06
C THR A 646 -8.37 -9.91 -12.38
N VAL A 647 -7.54 -10.43 -13.30
CA VAL A 647 -7.48 -11.87 -13.60
C VAL A 647 -7.11 -12.67 -12.35
N LEU A 648 -6.06 -12.24 -11.65
CA LEU A 648 -5.55 -12.93 -10.47
C LEU A 648 -6.56 -12.87 -9.30
N ASP A 649 -7.06 -11.69 -8.94
CA ASP A 649 -8.02 -11.51 -7.85
C ASP A 649 -9.32 -12.29 -8.07
N ARG A 650 -9.86 -12.25 -9.30
CA ARG A 650 -11.12 -12.95 -9.59
C ARG A 650 -10.96 -14.46 -9.56
N THR A 651 -9.83 -14.99 -10.01
CA THR A 651 -9.56 -16.43 -9.99
C THR A 651 -9.30 -16.94 -8.57
N THR A 652 -8.49 -16.25 -7.77
CA THR A 652 -8.22 -16.58 -6.36
C THR A 652 -9.48 -16.46 -5.49
N ALA A 653 -10.25 -15.38 -5.63
CA ALA A 653 -11.49 -15.19 -4.86
C ALA A 653 -12.58 -16.22 -5.22
N ALA A 654 -12.65 -16.63 -6.50
CA ALA A 654 -13.57 -17.69 -6.91
C ALA A 654 -13.16 -19.06 -6.36
N ALA A 655 -11.85 -19.36 -6.31
CA ALA A 655 -11.32 -20.56 -5.65
C ALA A 655 -11.74 -20.62 -4.17
N ALA A 656 -11.57 -19.49 -3.45
CA ALA A 656 -11.90 -19.38 -2.03
C ALA A 656 -13.38 -19.65 -1.73
N ARG A 657 -14.29 -19.10 -2.55
CA ARG A 657 -15.74 -19.32 -2.39
C ARG A 657 -16.15 -20.78 -2.57
N ARG A 658 -15.50 -21.51 -3.49
CA ARG A 658 -15.78 -22.94 -3.70
C ARG A 658 -15.35 -23.79 -2.52
N ILE A 659 -14.15 -23.57 -1.98
CA ILE A 659 -13.66 -24.28 -0.79
C ILE A 659 -14.60 -24.06 0.40
N GLY A 660 -15.10 -22.82 0.57
CA GLY A 660 -16.02 -22.47 1.64
C GLY A 660 -17.43 -23.08 1.55
N ARG A 661 -17.88 -23.50 0.36
CA ARG A 661 -19.19 -24.15 0.14
C ARG A 661 -19.16 -25.68 0.28
N VAL A 662 -17.99 -26.30 0.15
CA VAL A 662 -17.84 -27.77 0.28
C VAL A 662 -17.74 -28.19 1.76
N ARG A 663 -17.52 -27.24 2.67
CA ARG A 663 -17.33 -27.48 4.12
C ARG A 663 -18.41 -26.89 5.02
N ALA A 664 -19.40 -26.20 4.46
CA ALA A 664 -20.64 -25.81 5.13
C ALA A 664 -21.74 -26.75 4.65
#